data_AF-A0A1V1P360-F1
#
_entry.id   AF-A0A1V1P360-F1
#
_cell.length_a   1.000
_cell.length_b   1.000
_cell.length_c   1.000
_cell.angle_alpha   90.00
_cell.angle_beta   90.00
_cell.angle_gamma   90.00
#
_symmetry.space_group_name_H-M   'P 1'
#
loop_
_entity.id
_entity.type
_entity.pdbx_description
1 polymer ?
#
loop_
_entity_poly.entity_id
_entity_poly.type
_entity_poly.pdbx_seq_one_letter_code
_entity_poly.pdbx_strand_id
1 'polypeptide(L)'
;MDWIHVISEKSGTGPAMIRFQIDENTGSESRSGKLDIANCILTIEQESPCTFNISPLKQTVAAFGGINQITITASLAACQWSIESLVPWIIPIEPLRAGSGVLNYSVTKNPLMNKRTGKMVINGTTVTVIQNASEVSEIVLLENQTHLKNISLLLGERLYYKIEIPSDSYSFQITTNGGTGDCDIYVSHGQVPTEDIYDHSSSDYGNDENILISKPAAGDWYIVLYAYERFQNLNFGVSYQSYQCEYTLSNTSFTFGSEHASGSFQVVTNELCFWQVKTDNSWIEIVNSAVVYQGNATISFNLLENISLARRVGIIEVADQSIEITQAGNQNTGVIVLENKIPQSNLSGTEFSHQYFKIIVPDNQEELLVKTWGGTGDCDIYLQFNEIPDLDNSDYISDNYSNSEIISIQSPLAGEYYVLVYGYSAYDDVTLQAEFQNTPCTYSFSQTEINVDSAETTGQIIVTTGDKCSWQAISLDDWITVLSESTITGSGTIHYTVSANDTNTLRTGGIEIADTLIFINQESSLEVVALSDNTPLTGLSVLKNDALFFVIDVPANQKNLMIDTWNGSGDVDLYAHYGRVPDDIIPDYECYAWGNDENIYIQNPDEGRWYIMIVGFENSDNVSLKATYSTVNCHYQITPMQKTMDVSGGTDYLNIVVNEGCSWTAIKHGTWIEIDESTRRGFGNGYVRYTVTTNESESIRTNNLRVADQWISVVQSGTEQLSPIVLTPNMPITIAGDEGTLQYYQINIPEETHLSFMMSGGTGDCDLYIRHEAYPTYRIYDFRPYFFGNDESVIIDNASIGTWIVMIHGSTDFADAQLQVNYGNNNENLANLIRVLQALSGIKISAMDSNSNGRIDIGDAIMILNSEVDEQPPN
;
A
#
# COMPACT_ATOMS: atom_id res chain seq x y z
N MET A 1 -8.00 -8.83 68.71
CA MET A 1 -8.21 -9.07 67.27
C MET A 1 -6.85 -9.34 66.70
N ASP A 2 -6.74 -10.31 65.80
CA ASP A 2 -5.43 -10.91 65.48
C ASP A 2 -4.61 -10.07 64.49
N TRP A 3 -5.17 -8.96 64.00
CA TRP A 3 -4.55 -8.01 63.07
C TRP A 3 -4.31 -6.61 63.66
N ILE A 4 -4.65 -6.39 64.94
CA ILE A 4 -4.34 -5.13 65.66
C ILE A 4 -3.47 -5.48 66.88
N HIS A 5 -2.21 -5.05 66.84
CA HIS A 5 -1.20 -5.38 67.84
C HIS A 5 -0.79 -4.13 68.61
N VAL A 6 -1.14 -4.03 69.90
CA VAL A 6 -0.63 -2.94 70.75
C VAL A 6 0.83 -3.23 71.11
N ILE A 7 1.72 -2.36 70.66
CA ILE A 7 3.19 -2.51 70.75
C ILE A 7 3.83 -1.58 71.80
N SER A 8 3.07 -0.69 72.41
CA SER A 8 3.49 0.06 73.61
C SER A 8 3.11 -0.66 74.90
N GLU A 9 3.56 -0.12 76.04
CA GLU A 9 3.06 -0.54 77.36
C GLU A 9 1.53 -0.36 77.43
N LYS A 10 0.84 -1.38 77.96
CA LYS A 10 -0.63 -1.47 77.97
C LYS A 10 -1.28 -0.89 79.24
N SER A 11 -0.48 -0.30 80.12
CA SER A 11 -0.90 0.26 81.40
C SER A 11 0.04 1.37 81.85
N GLY A 12 -0.49 2.47 82.39
CA GLY A 12 0.31 3.59 82.91
C GLY A 12 -0.55 4.59 83.68
N THR A 13 0.09 5.56 84.36
CA THR A 13 -0.57 6.66 85.08
C THR A 13 -0.07 8.02 84.59
N GLY A 14 -0.98 8.92 84.20
CA GLY A 14 -0.66 10.21 83.59
C GLY A 14 -0.74 10.19 82.05
N PRO A 15 -0.45 11.31 81.36
CA PRO A 15 -0.49 11.38 79.90
C PRO A 15 0.54 10.41 79.30
N ALA A 16 0.07 9.42 78.54
CA ALA A 16 0.91 8.43 77.89
C ALA A 16 0.47 8.23 76.43
N MET A 17 1.42 7.87 75.57
CA MET A 17 1.19 7.59 74.16
C MET A 17 1.06 6.08 73.95
N ILE A 18 -0.12 5.60 73.53
CA ILE A 18 -0.34 4.22 73.12
C ILE A 18 0.03 4.06 71.65
N ARG A 19 0.86 3.08 71.33
CA ARG A 19 1.23 2.71 69.96
C ARG A 19 0.71 1.32 69.64
N PHE A 20 0.08 1.18 68.48
CA PHE A 20 -0.37 -0.09 67.95
C PHE A 20 0.04 -0.21 66.48
N GLN A 21 0.21 -1.44 66.03
CA GLN A 21 0.49 -1.81 64.65
C GLN A 21 -0.72 -2.55 64.09
N ILE A 22 -1.02 -2.31 62.82
CA ILE A 22 -2.13 -2.94 62.11
C ILE A 22 -1.51 -3.83 61.02
N ASP A 23 -1.92 -5.10 60.97
CA ASP A 23 -1.53 -6.00 59.87
C ASP A 23 -2.30 -5.63 58.59
N GLU A 24 -1.74 -5.91 57.41
CA GLU A 24 -2.39 -5.61 56.13
C GLU A 24 -3.69 -6.42 55.95
N ASN A 25 -4.71 -5.81 55.34
CA ASN A 25 -5.93 -6.52 54.95
C ASN A 25 -5.70 -7.20 53.59
N THR A 26 -5.73 -8.53 53.55
CA THR A 26 -5.56 -9.31 52.33
C THR A 26 -6.85 -10.00 51.86
N GLY A 27 -7.98 -9.78 52.57
CA GLY A 27 -9.29 -10.31 52.21
C GLY A 27 -10.07 -9.35 51.29
N SER A 28 -11.11 -9.85 50.62
CA SER A 28 -11.91 -9.11 49.62
C SER A 28 -12.99 -8.18 50.18
N GLU A 29 -13.04 -8.00 51.50
CA GLU A 29 -13.99 -7.12 52.19
C GLU A 29 -13.24 -6.19 53.16
N SER A 30 -13.76 -4.99 53.39
CA SER A 30 -13.25 -4.12 54.44
C SER A 30 -13.50 -4.74 55.82
N ARG A 31 -12.56 -4.56 56.75
CA ARG A 31 -12.64 -5.12 58.10
C ARG A 31 -12.58 -4.02 59.15
N SER A 32 -13.33 -4.19 60.24
CA SER A 32 -13.35 -3.24 61.36
C SER A 32 -12.91 -3.90 62.66
N GLY A 33 -12.25 -3.12 63.50
CA GLY A 33 -11.75 -3.54 64.80
C GLY A 33 -11.84 -2.45 65.86
N LYS A 34 -11.71 -2.82 67.14
CA LYS A 34 -11.86 -1.89 68.27
C LYS A 34 -10.72 -2.06 69.26
N LEU A 35 -10.18 -0.94 69.70
CA LEU A 35 -9.20 -0.84 70.78
C LEU A 35 -9.81 -0.03 71.93
N ASP A 36 -9.93 -0.64 73.11
CA ASP A 36 -10.41 0.03 74.32
C ASP A 36 -9.22 0.52 75.14
N ILE A 37 -9.18 1.83 75.42
CA ILE A 37 -8.14 2.48 76.22
C ILE A 37 -8.83 3.28 77.33
N ALA A 38 -8.77 2.78 78.56
CA ALA A 38 -9.35 3.43 79.74
C ALA A 38 -10.82 3.87 79.54
N ASN A 39 -11.64 2.99 78.93
CA ASN A 39 -13.05 3.19 78.58
C ASN A 39 -13.31 4.15 77.40
N CYS A 40 -12.28 4.55 76.66
CA CYS A 40 -12.42 5.19 75.36
C CYS A 40 -12.22 4.13 74.27
N ILE A 41 -13.25 3.92 73.44
CA ILE A 41 -13.20 2.96 72.33
C ILE A 41 -12.74 3.69 71.07
N LEU A 42 -11.59 3.26 70.54
CA LEU A 42 -11.12 3.62 69.20
C LEU A 42 -11.53 2.52 68.23
N THR A 43 -12.39 2.85 67.26
CA THR A 43 -12.70 1.96 66.14
C THR A 43 -11.67 2.17 65.04
N ILE A 44 -11.11 1.09 64.53
CA ILE A 44 -10.15 1.04 63.42
C ILE A 44 -10.85 0.34 62.27
N GLU A 45 -11.02 1.02 61.14
CA GLU A 45 -11.56 0.47 59.90
C GLU A 45 -10.43 0.35 58.88
N GLN A 46 -10.33 -0.79 58.20
CA GLN A 46 -9.29 -1.08 57.21
C GLN A 46 -9.92 -1.66 55.94
N GLU A 47 -9.79 -0.93 54.84
CA GLU A 47 -10.31 -1.31 53.52
C GLU A 47 -9.61 -2.54 52.93
N SER A 48 -10.25 -3.21 51.96
CA SER A 48 -9.65 -4.29 51.15
C SER A 48 -8.83 -3.71 49.98
N PRO A 49 -7.72 -4.34 49.56
CA PRO A 49 -6.97 -3.93 48.37
C PRO A 49 -7.79 -4.18 47.09
N CYS A 50 -7.68 -3.26 46.14
CA CYS A 50 -8.31 -3.38 44.82
C CYS A 50 -7.49 -4.30 43.91
N THR A 51 -8.15 -5.24 43.22
CA THR A 51 -7.54 -6.03 42.15
C THR A 51 -8.30 -5.80 40.85
N PHE A 52 -7.57 -5.67 39.74
CA PHE A 52 -8.11 -5.42 38.42
C PHE A 52 -7.73 -6.54 37.45
N ASN A 53 -8.69 -7.00 36.66
CA ASN A 53 -8.45 -7.86 35.51
C ASN A 53 -8.74 -7.07 34.24
N ILE A 54 -7.76 -6.97 33.34
CA ILE A 54 -7.79 -6.10 32.15
C ILE A 54 -7.66 -6.98 30.91
N SER A 55 -8.61 -6.87 29.99
CA SER A 55 -8.62 -7.65 28.75
C SER A 55 -9.19 -6.85 27.56
N PRO A 56 -8.54 -6.87 26.37
CA PRO A 56 -7.27 -7.56 26.08
C PRO A 56 -6.03 -6.78 26.56
N LEU A 57 -4.90 -7.48 26.79
CA LEU A 57 -3.59 -6.85 27.09
C LEU A 57 -2.80 -6.45 25.83
N LYS A 58 -3.22 -6.92 24.65
CA LYS A 58 -2.64 -6.58 23.35
C LYS A 58 -3.76 -6.41 22.33
N GLN A 59 -3.75 -5.31 21.59
CA GLN A 59 -4.73 -4.99 20.57
C GLN A 59 -4.05 -4.52 19.28
N THR A 60 -4.56 -4.96 18.13
CA THR A 60 -4.10 -4.50 16.82
C THR A 60 -5.17 -3.61 16.19
N VAL A 61 -4.77 -2.45 15.67
CA VAL A 61 -5.65 -1.41 15.13
C VAL A 61 -5.24 -1.11 13.69
N ALA A 62 -6.22 -0.86 12.81
CA ALA A 62 -5.98 -0.49 11.43
C ALA A 62 -5.20 0.84 11.32
N ALA A 63 -4.58 1.07 10.15
CA ALA A 63 -3.77 2.27 9.90
C ALA A 63 -4.58 3.56 10.07
N PHE A 64 -5.86 3.56 9.68
CA PHE A 64 -6.75 4.71 9.86
C PHE A 64 -7.09 5.05 11.33
N GLY A 65 -6.81 4.14 12.27
CA GLY A 65 -7.08 4.36 13.69
C GLY A 65 -8.54 4.10 14.07
N GLY A 66 -9.08 4.86 15.03
CA GLY A 66 -10.47 4.80 15.47
C GLY A 66 -10.65 4.51 16.97
N ILE A 67 -11.91 4.41 17.41
CA ILE A 67 -12.28 4.12 18.81
C ILE A 67 -12.14 2.62 19.07
N ASN A 68 -11.42 2.29 20.14
CA ASN A 68 -11.12 0.94 20.58
C ASN A 68 -11.51 0.75 22.05
N GLN A 69 -11.75 -0.51 22.47
CA GLN A 69 -12.31 -0.82 23.79
C GLN A 69 -11.48 -1.84 24.56
N ILE A 70 -11.38 -1.63 25.88
CA ILE A 70 -10.82 -2.57 26.85
C ILE A 70 -11.80 -2.81 27.98
N THR A 71 -11.94 -4.05 28.40
CA THR A 71 -12.77 -4.42 29.56
C THR A 71 -11.92 -4.46 30.82
N ILE A 72 -12.39 -3.77 31.86
CA ILE A 72 -11.78 -3.74 33.19
C ILE A 72 -12.77 -4.37 34.18
N THR A 73 -12.34 -5.43 34.85
CA THR A 73 -13.11 -6.06 35.94
C THR A 73 -12.42 -5.77 37.26
N ALA A 74 -13.07 -5.01 38.14
CA ALA A 74 -12.54 -4.67 39.46
C ALA A 74 -13.13 -5.59 40.55
N SER A 75 -12.38 -5.83 41.63
CA SER A 75 -12.86 -6.64 42.76
C SER A 75 -14.02 -6.01 43.53
N LEU A 76 -14.13 -4.68 43.53
CA LEU A 76 -15.18 -3.92 44.25
C LEU A 76 -15.66 -2.74 43.40
N ALA A 77 -16.92 -2.34 43.60
CA ALA A 77 -17.51 -1.19 42.90
C ALA A 77 -16.85 0.16 43.29
N ALA A 78 -16.22 0.23 44.46
CA ALA A 78 -15.49 1.41 44.93
C ALA A 78 -14.05 1.52 44.36
N CYS A 79 -13.57 0.50 43.64
CA CYS A 79 -12.21 0.51 43.11
C CYS A 79 -12.08 1.51 41.96
N GLN A 80 -11.31 2.56 42.20
CA GLN A 80 -10.97 3.55 41.19
C GLN A 80 -9.76 3.10 40.39
N TRP A 81 -9.82 3.29 39.08
CA TRP A 81 -8.70 3.08 38.19
C TRP A 81 -8.52 4.32 37.30
N SER A 82 -7.26 4.59 36.97
CA SER A 82 -6.87 5.63 36.03
C SER A 82 -6.10 5.02 34.86
N ILE A 83 -6.18 5.68 33.72
CA ILE A 83 -5.43 5.35 32.52
C ILE A 83 -4.48 6.50 32.18
N GLU A 84 -3.24 6.12 31.85
CA GLU A 84 -2.23 7.01 31.32
C GLU A 84 -1.73 6.43 29.99
N SER A 85 -1.78 7.24 28.93
CA SER A 85 -1.14 6.88 27.67
C SER A 85 0.33 7.29 27.70
N LEU A 86 1.23 6.40 27.25
CA LEU A 86 2.66 6.71 27.13
C LEU A 86 3.02 7.25 25.74
N VAL A 87 2.04 7.42 24.86
CA VAL A 87 2.21 7.94 23.50
C VAL A 87 1.07 8.89 23.13
N PRO A 88 1.33 9.99 22.39
CA PRO A 88 0.31 11.01 22.11
C PRO A 88 -0.79 10.54 21.15
N TRP A 89 -0.57 9.47 20.39
CA TRP A 89 -1.51 8.96 19.39
C TRP A 89 -2.51 7.91 19.93
N ILE A 90 -2.40 7.53 21.22
CA ILE A 90 -3.42 6.76 21.95
C ILE A 90 -4.05 7.71 22.96
N ILE A 91 -5.35 7.97 22.82
CA ILE A 91 -6.07 9.00 23.58
C ILE A 91 -7.19 8.34 24.39
N PRO A 92 -7.05 8.20 25.72
CA PRO A 92 -8.11 7.66 26.56
C PRO A 92 -9.35 8.55 26.55
N ILE A 93 -10.54 7.94 26.42
CA ILE A 93 -11.82 8.63 26.50
C ILE A 93 -12.40 8.31 27.89
N GLU A 94 -12.50 9.33 28.75
CA GLU A 94 -12.83 9.25 30.19
C GLU A 94 -11.72 8.59 31.06
N PRO A 95 -10.68 9.35 31.48
CA PRO A 95 -9.48 8.77 32.10
C PRO A 95 -9.64 8.24 33.54
N LEU A 96 -10.84 8.38 34.13
CA LEU A 96 -11.12 8.05 35.54
C LEU A 96 -12.50 7.41 35.67
N ARG A 97 -12.55 6.19 36.22
CA ARG A 97 -13.80 5.49 36.54
C ARG A 97 -13.69 4.65 37.80
N ALA A 98 -14.84 4.26 38.36
CA ALA A 98 -14.93 3.36 39.51
C ALA A 98 -15.70 2.08 39.15
N GLY A 99 -15.26 0.94 39.71
CA GLY A 99 -15.87 -0.36 39.48
C GLY A 99 -15.51 -1.00 38.14
N SER A 100 -16.20 -2.08 37.79
CA SER A 100 -16.03 -2.78 36.51
C SER A 100 -16.69 -2.00 35.37
N GLY A 101 -16.07 -2.01 34.18
CA GLY A 101 -16.63 -1.34 33.01
C GLY A 101 -15.79 -1.50 31.75
N VAL A 102 -16.31 -0.98 30.64
CA VAL A 102 -15.60 -0.84 29.37
C VAL A 102 -14.95 0.55 29.34
N LEU A 103 -13.68 0.59 28.96
CA LEU A 103 -12.89 1.78 28.72
C LEU A 103 -12.74 1.97 27.21
N ASN A 104 -13.14 3.13 26.71
CA ASN A 104 -12.91 3.54 25.33
C ASN A 104 -11.61 4.34 25.24
N TYR A 105 -10.86 4.16 24.15
CA TYR A 105 -9.73 5.00 23.81
C TYR A 105 -9.66 5.16 22.29
N SER A 106 -9.30 6.35 21.83
CA SER A 106 -9.07 6.63 20.42
C SER A 106 -7.63 6.33 20.04
N VAL A 107 -7.41 5.84 18.82
CA VAL A 107 -6.11 5.71 18.19
C VAL A 107 -6.11 6.62 16.98
N THR A 108 -5.21 7.60 16.92
CA THR A 108 -5.11 8.49 15.75
C THR A 108 -4.59 7.72 14.53
N LYS A 109 -4.87 8.18 13.31
CA LYS A 109 -4.34 7.56 12.07
C LYS A 109 -2.82 7.43 12.15
N ASN A 110 -2.28 6.27 11.75
CA ASN A 110 -0.87 6.05 11.50
C ASN A 110 -0.54 6.48 10.06
N PRO A 111 0.11 7.63 9.85
CA PRO A 111 0.54 8.07 8.53
C PRO A 111 1.83 7.36 8.08
N LEU A 112 2.48 6.59 8.96
CA LEU A 112 3.78 5.99 8.70
C LEU A 112 3.66 4.66 7.95
N MET A 113 4.64 4.38 7.08
CA MET A 113 4.78 3.14 6.30
C MET A 113 5.26 1.92 7.11
N ASN A 114 5.47 2.11 8.41
CA ASN A 114 5.80 1.05 9.35
C ASN A 114 4.69 0.93 10.39
N LYS A 115 4.47 -0.30 10.87
CA LYS A 115 3.60 -0.52 12.03
C LYS A 115 4.17 0.24 13.22
N ARG A 116 3.36 1.04 13.91
CA ARG A 116 3.77 1.72 15.14
C ARG A 116 3.17 1.01 16.34
N THR A 117 3.94 0.91 17.43
CA THR A 117 3.52 0.27 18.67
C THR A 117 3.53 1.26 19.81
N GLY A 118 2.42 1.35 20.52
CA GLY A 118 2.20 2.26 21.63
C GLY A 118 1.74 1.50 22.87
N LYS A 119 1.96 2.11 24.04
CA LYS A 119 1.61 1.52 25.32
C LYS A 119 0.78 2.48 26.13
N MET A 120 -0.16 1.94 26.88
CA MET A 120 -0.89 2.66 27.93
C MET A 120 -0.89 1.84 29.20
N VAL A 121 -0.97 2.53 30.34
CA VAL A 121 -0.89 1.95 31.67
C VAL A 121 -2.21 2.15 32.39
N ILE A 122 -2.80 1.06 32.88
CA ILE A 122 -4.04 1.06 33.67
C ILE A 122 -3.70 0.48 35.04
N ASN A 123 -3.69 1.34 36.07
CA ASN A 123 -3.34 0.98 37.46
C ASN A 123 -2.12 0.05 37.59
N GLY A 124 -1.04 0.35 36.85
CA GLY A 124 0.22 -0.39 36.83
C GLY A 124 0.30 -1.56 35.82
N THR A 125 -0.80 -1.92 35.16
CA THR A 125 -0.82 -2.96 34.11
C THR A 125 -0.64 -2.33 32.73
N THR A 126 0.30 -2.83 31.93
CA THR A 126 0.57 -2.30 30.57
C THR A 126 -0.29 -3.01 29.52
N VAL A 127 -1.00 -2.22 28.71
CA VAL A 127 -1.66 -2.68 27.49
C VAL A 127 -0.88 -2.21 26.27
N THR A 128 -0.65 -3.10 25.31
CA THR A 128 0.08 -2.82 24.08
C THR A 128 -0.87 -2.64 22.90
N VAL A 129 -0.76 -1.53 22.19
CA VAL A 129 -1.53 -1.25 20.96
C VAL A 129 -0.57 -1.26 19.78
N ILE A 130 -0.80 -2.14 18.81
CA ILE A 130 -0.07 -2.19 17.54
C ILE A 130 -0.96 -1.59 16.48
N GLN A 131 -0.51 -0.53 15.81
CA GLN A 131 -1.23 0.07 14.70
C GLN A 131 -0.54 -0.27 13.37
N ASN A 132 -1.32 -0.73 12.39
CA ASN A 132 -0.81 -1.07 11.06
C ASN A 132 -0.25 0.15 10.31
N ALA A 133 0.61 -0.09 9.32
CA ALA A 133 1.21 0.93 8.45
C ALA A 133 0.18 1.50 7.45
N SER A 134 0.36 2.76 7.02
CA SER A 134 -0.36 3.35 5.89
C SER A 134 0.02 2.66 4.57
N GLU A 135 -0.85 2.65 3.56
CA GLU A 135 -0.52 2.17 2.19
C GLU A 135 0.05 3.34 1.33
N VAL A 136 1.00 3.06 0.42
CA VAL A 136 1.77 4.04 -0.39
C VAL A 136 1.31 4.08 -1.85
N SER A 137 1.34 5.27 -2.45
CA SER A 137 1.25 5.49 -3.90
C SER A 137 2.53 5.04 -4.62
N GLU A 138 2.41 4.50 -5.83
CA GLU A 138 3.52 3.92 -6.63
C GLU A 138 4.76 4.86 -6.73
N ILE A 139 5.97 4.33 -6.47
CA ILE A 139 7.23 5.09 -6.60
C ILE A 139 7.64 5.16 -8.08
N VAL A 140 7.81 6.37 -8.59
CA VAL A 140 8.19 6.60 -9.99
C VAL A 140 9.71 6.70 -10.15
N LEU A 141 10.29 5.89 -11.04
CA LEU A 141 11.72 5.92 -11.35
C LEU A 141 12.06 7.08 -12.31
N LEU A 142 13.12 7.83 -12.01
CA LEU A 142 13.60 8.96 -12.80
C LEU A 142 14.98 8.67 -13.40
N GLU A 143 15.22 9.20 -14.59
CA GLU A 143 16.54 9.22 -15.24
C GLU A 143 17.25 10.57 -15.04
N ASN A 144 18.55 10.66 -15.32
CA ASN A 144 19.27 11.93 -15.29
C ASN A 144 18.67 12.95 -16.26
N GLN A 145 18.63 14.22 -15.88
CA GLN A 145 18.07 15.34 -16.66
C GLN A 145 16.55 15.19 -16.93
N THR A 146 15.83 14.44 -16.09
CA THR A 146 14.37 14.35 -16.20
C THR A 146 13.72 15.70 -15.86
N HIS A 147 12.78 16.10 -16.71
CA HIS A 147 11.93 17.27 -16.49
C HIS A 147 10.46 16.89 -16.67
N LEU A 148 9.72 16.88 -15.58
CA LEU A 148 8.28 16.67 -15.55
C LEU A 148 7.57 18.03 -15.51
N LYS A 149 6.38 18.09 -16.10
CA LYS A 149 5.58 19.32 -16.20
C LYS A 149 4.13 19.04 -15.86
N ASN A 150 3.40 20.10 -15.54
CA ASN A 150 1.98 20.05 -15.23
C ASN A 150 1.63 19.19 -14.02
N ILE A 151 2.55 19.02 -13.07
CA ILE A 151 2.28 18.28 -11.84
C ILE A 151 1.35 19.13 -10.98
N SER A 152 0.30 18.50 -10.46
CA SER A 152 -0.67 19.15 -9.57
C SER A 152 -1.04 18.17 -8.47
N LEU A 153 -1.01 18.64 -7.22
CA LEU A 153 -1.32 17.86 -6.03
C LEU A 153 -2.25 18.65 -5.11
N LEU A 154 -3.15 17.95 -4.43
CA LEU A 154 -3.99 18.48 -3.36
C LEU A 154 -3.18 18.64 -2.07
N LEU A 155 -3.66 19.48 -1.15
CA LEU A 155 -3.05 19.69 0.16
C LEU A 155 -2.78 18.35 0.87
N GLY A 156 -1.54 18.17 1.31
CA GLY A 156 -1.12 16.98 2.04
C GLY A 156 -0.83 15.76 1.16
N GLU A 157 -1.04 15.83 -0.16
CA GLU A 157 -0.65 14.78 -1.09
C GLU A 157 0.87 14.77 -1.31
N ARG A 158 1.37 13.59 -1.67
CA ARG A 158 2.80 13.34 -1.90
C ARG A 158 2.98 12.58 -3.20
N LEU A 159 3.99 12.95 -3.96
CA LEU A 159 4.53 12.11 -5.04
C LEU A 159 5.91 11.61 -4.63
N TYR A 160 6.13 10.33 -4.89
CA TYR A 160 7.35 9.64 -4.53
C TYR A 160 8.13 9.31 -5.80
N TYR A 161 9.38 9.72 -5.82
CA TYR A 161 10.30 9.45 -6.91
C TYR A 161 11.58 8.78 -6.40
N LYS A 162 12.24 8.08 -7.31
CA LYS A 162 13.54 7.45 -7.06
C LYS A 162 14.48 7.71 -8.25
N ILE A 163 15.73 8.09 -7.96
CA ILE A 163 16.82 8.21 -8.95
C ILE A 163 18.08 7.53 -8.43
N GLU A 164 18.76 6.77 -9.28
CA GLU A 164 20.05 6.16 -8.95
C GLU A 164 21.19 7.13 -9.31
N ILE A 165 22.03 7.46 -8.34
CA ILE A 165 23.18 8.37 -8.51
C ILE A 165 24.48 7.56 -8.68
N PRO A 166 25.21 7.72 -9.81
CA PRO A 166 26.50 7.07 -10.02
C PRO A 166 27.59 7.55 -9.05
N SER A 167 28.57 6.69 -8.78
CA SER A 167 29.67 6.96 -7.82
C SER A 167 30.63 8.08 -8.22
N ASP A 168 30.63 8.50 -9.48
CA ASP A 168 31.45 9.58 -10.04
C ASP A 168 30.73 10.94 -10.12
N SER A 169 29.53 11.02 -9.55
CA SER A 169 28.72 12.25 -9.49
C SER A 169 29.32 13.28 -8.53
N TYR A 170 29.48 14.53 -8.98
CA TYR A 170 29.99 15.64 -8.17
C TYR A 170 28.93 16.69 -7.85
N SER A 171 27.80 16.68 -8.55
CA SER A 171 26.63 17.47 -8.19
C SER A 171 25.34 16.69 -8.45
N PHE A 172 24.37 16.83 -7.57
CA PHE A 172 22.99 16.39 -7.77
C PHE A 172 22.08 17.56 -7.42
N GLN A 173 21.28 17.98 -8.39
CA GLN A 173 20.40 19.12 -8.32
C GLN A 173 18.96 18.67 -8.54
N ILE A 174 18.08 19.16 -7.67
CA ILE A 174 16.64 18.93 -7.70
C ILE A 174 16.00 20.32 -7.69
N THR A 175 15.08 20.56 -8.61
CA THR A 175 14.40 21.84 -8.72
C THR A 175 12.92 21.63 -8.96
N THR A 176 12.11 22.49 -8.36
CA THR A 176 10.75 22.75 -8.84
C THR A 176 10.63 24.20 -9.26
N ASN A 177 9.74 24.49 -10.20
CA ASN A 177 9.39 25.87 -10.53
C ASN A 177 8.05 26.01 -11.25
N GLY A 178 7.53 27.24 -11.20
CA GLY A 178 6.33 27.63 -11.92
C GLY A 178 5.04 27.05 -11.34
N GLY A 179 3.91 27.35 -11.99
CA GLY A 179 2.60 26.98 -11.46
C GLY A 179 2.14 27.87 -10.31
N THR A 180 1.21 27.37 -9.50
CA THR A 180 0.66 28.02 -8.29
C THR A 180 0.69 27.03 -7.12
N GLY A 181 0.67 27.51 -5.87
CA GLY A 181 0.70 26.68 -4.66
C GLY A 181 2.10 26.59 -4.05
N ASP A 182 2.25 25.66 -3.10
CA ASP A 182 3.46 25.48 -2.29
C ASP A 182 3.88 24.00 -2.29
N CYS A 183 5.04 23.71 -2.86
CA CYS A 183 5.54 22.35 -3.04
C CYS A 183 6.89 22.21 -2.36
N ASP A 184 6.93 21.53 -1.21
CA ASP A 184 8.18 21.20 -0.54
C ASP A 184 8.87 20.00 -1.21
N ILE A 185 10.21 20.01 -1.20
CA ILE A 185 11.04 18.88 -1.60
C ILE A 185 11.73 18.30 -0.37
N TYR A 186 11.56 17.00 -0.15
CA TYR A 186 12.38 16.23 0.78
C TYR A 186 13.16 15.15 0.01
N VAL A 187 14.42 14.94 0.36
CA VAL A 187 15.27 13.96 -0.33
C VAL A 187 16.17 13.20 0.67
N SER A 188 16.35 11.90 0.44
CA SER A 188 17.22 11.04 1.24
C SER A 188 17.90 9.94 0.43
N HIS A 189 19.09 9.55 0.85
CA HIS A 189 19.85 8.42 0.31
C HIS A 189 19.42 7.11 1.00
N GLY A 190 19.13 6.08 0.20
CA GLY A 190 18.83 4.72 0.67
C GLY A 190 17.49 4.51 1.36
N GLN A 191 16.70 5.56 1.62
CA GLN A 191 15.38 5.48 2.24
C GLN A 191 14.44 6.57 1.73
N VAL A 192 13.13 6.31 1.77
CA VAL A 192 12.10 7.31 1.45
C VAL A 192 12.04 8.38 2.55
N PRO A 193 12.21 9.67 2.23
CA PRO A 193 12.16 10.74 3.23
C PRO A 193 10.74 11.00 3.76
N THR A 194 10.66 11.55 4.97
CA THR A 194 9.44 12.15 5.55
C THR A 194 9.73 13.59 5.97
N GLU A 195 8.70 14.35 6.35
CA GLU A 195 8.85 15.72 6.87
C GLU A 195 9.75 15.81 8.12
N ASP A 196 9.88 14.70 8.87
CA ASP A 196 10.72 14.60 10.08
C ASP A 196 12.05 13.87 9.84
N ILE A 197 12.20 13.13 8.74
CA ILE A 197 13.34 12.26 8.46
C ILE A 197 13.77 12.46 7.02
N TYR A 198 14.81 13.28 6.83
CA TYR A 198 15.38 13.56 5.52
C TYR A 198 16.88 13.90 5.60
N ASP A 199 17.61 13.73 4.51
CA ASP A 199 19.02 14.18 4.40
C ASP A 199 19.10 15.64 3.95
N HIS A 200 18.25 16.03 2.99
CA HIS A 200 18.12 17.41 2.53
C HIS A 200 16.65 17.76 2.27
N SER A 201 16.31 19.03 2.44
CA SER A 201 15.01 19.57 2.08
C SER A 201 15.14 20.97 1.50
N SER A 202 14.11 21.39 0.78
CA SER A 202 13.85 22.77 0.34
C SER A 202 12.36 22.96 0.52
N SER A 203 11.98 23.95 1.33
CA SER A 203 10.61 24.24 1.76
C SER A 203 10.41 25.77 1.79
N ASP A 204 10.91 26.42 0.75
CA ASP A 204 10.79 27.85 0.51
C ASP A 204 9.39 28.14 -0.03
N TYR A 205 8.65 29.06 0.61
CA TYR A 205 7.28 29.38 0.23
C TYR A 205 7.06 29.52 -1.30
N GLY A 206 6.26 28.61 -1.84
CA GLY A 206 5.88 28.55 -3.23
C GLY A 206 6.37 27.28 -3.92
N ASN A 207 6.38 27.33 -5.25
CA ASN A 207 6.75 26.17 -6.06
C ASN A 207 8.21 26.15 -6.50
N ASP A 208 8.97 27.20 -6.18
CA ASP A 208 10.32 27.42 -6.69
C ASP A 208 11.38 26.89 -5.71
N GLU A 209 11.47 25.56 -5.58
CA GLU A 209 12.44 24.91 -4.69
C GLU A 209 13.73 24.53 -5.42
N ASN A 210 14.84 24.51 -4.67
CA ASN A 210 16.13 24.11 -5.23
C ASN A 210 17.06 23.47 -4.19
N ILE A 211 17.31 22.17 -4.36
CA ILE A 211 18.31 21.43 -3.60
C ILE A 211 19.54 21.18 -4.48
N LEU A 212 20.72 21.56 -4.01
CA LEU A 212 22.01 21.23 -4.63
C LEU A 212 22.89 20.47 -3.65
N ILE A 213 23.12 19.19 -3.94
CA ILE A 213 24.00 18.31 -3.19
C ILE A 213 25.34 18.25 -3.92
N SER A 214 26.38 18.77 -3.26
CA SER A 214 27.76 18.68 -3.76
C SER A 214 28.37 17.36 -3.30
N LYS A 215 28.83 16.53 -4.25
CA LYS A 215 29.34 15.16 -4.02
C LYS A 215 28.29 14.22 -3.40
N PRO A 216 27.18 13.93 -4.11
CA PRO A 216 26.17 12.98 -3.63
C PRO A 216 26.78 11.57 -3.43
N ALA A 217 26.29 10.85 -2.42
CA ALA A 217 26.62 9.43 -2.25
C ALA A 217 26.07 8.60 -3.42
N ALA A 218 26.81 7.55 -3.80
CA ALA A 218 26.40 6.63 -4.85
C ALA A 218 25.20 5.76 -4.42
N GLY A 219 24.31 5.43 -5.36
CA GLY A 219 23.16 4.56 -5.14
C GLY A 219 21.83 5.30 -5.13
N ASP A 220 20.82 4.69 -4.51
CA ASP A 220 19.43 5.13 -4.58
C ASP A 220 19.17 6.40 -3.77
N TRP A 221 18.58 7.41 -4.42
CA TRP A 221 18.04 8.60 -3.79
C TRP A 221 16.52 8.66 -3.99
N TYR A 222 15.80 8.88 -2.90
CA TYR A 222 14.34 9.02 -2.90
C TYR A 222 13.97 10.48 -2.71
N ILE A 223 13.05 10.97 -3.53
CA ILE A 223 12.59 12.36 -3.55
C ILE A 223 11.08 12.35 -3.30
N VAL A 224 10.64 13.20 -2.38
CA VAL A 224 9.22 13.44 -2.10
C VAL A 224 8.91 14.86 -2.50
N LEU A 225 7.95 15.02 -3.41
CA LEU A 225 7.26 16.30 -3.59
C LEU A 225 6.06 16.30 -2.66
N TYR A 226 6.04 17.21 -1.71
CA TYR A 226 4.99 17.35 -0.73
C TYR A 226 4.19 18.62 -0.99
N ALA A 227 2.88 18.46 -1.14
CA ALA A 227 1.98 19.59 -1.28
C ALA A 227 1.69 20.21 0.10
N TYR A 228 2.61 21.05 0.58
CA TYR A 228 2.39 21.87 1.78
C TYR A 228 1.17 22.78 1.60
N GLU A 229 0.95 23.23 0.36
CA GLU A 229 -0.35 23.72 -0.12
C GLU A 229 -0.72 23.00 -1.43
N ARG A 230 -2.01 23.02 -1.81
CA ARG A 230 -2.43 22.51 -3.13
C ARG A 230 -1.65 23.28 -4.21
N PHE A 231 -0.86 22.58 -5.01
CA PHE A 231 -0.17 23.17 -6.15
C PHE A 231 -0.70 22.67 -7.49
N GLN A 232 -0.58 23.51 -8.51
CA GLN A 232 -1.01 23.21 -9.87
C GLN A 232 0.00 23.70 -10.89
N ASN A 233 0.16 22.95 -11.98
CA ASN A 233 1.04 23.27 -13.10
C ASN A 233 2.53 23.42 -12.74
N LEU A 234 2.99 22.68 -11.73
CA LEU A 234 4.39 22.64 -11.30
C LEU A 234 5.27 21.99 -12.38
N ASN A 235 6.46 22.55 -12.60
CA ASN A 235 7.55 21.86 -13.31
C ASN A 235 8.52 21.30 -12.27
N PHE A 236 8.92 20.05 -12.45
CA PHE A 236 9.88 19.37 -11.59
C PHE A 236 11.07 18.90 -12.44
N GLY A 237 12.29 19.14 -11.96
CA GLY A 237 13.51 18.80 -12.67
C GLY A 237 14.53 18.16 -11.74
N VAL A 238 15.16 17.08 -12.20
CA VAL A 238 16.31 16.45 -11.54
C VAL A 238 17.48 16.35 -12.51
N SER A 239 18.68 16.64 -12.02
CA SER A 239 19.90 16.46 -12.81
C SER A 239 21.09 16.20 -11.91
N TYR A 240 22.00 15.33 -12.32
CA TYR A 240 23.31 15.22 -11.71
C TYR A 240 24.41 15.41 -12.75
N GLN A 241 25.55 15.91 -12.30
CA GLN A 241 26.76 16.01 -13.11
C GLN A 241 27.79 15.03 -12.56
N SER A 242 28.32 14.19 -13.43
CA SER A 242 29.48 13.34 -13.17
C SER A 242 30.72 13.88 -13.87
N TYR A 243 31.89 13.60 -13.30
CA TYR A 243 33.11 13.75 -14.06
C TYR A 243 33.12 12.67 -15.13
N GLN A 244 33.39 13.03 -16.38
CA GLN A 244 33.71 12.04 -17.39
C GLN A 244 35.11 11.49 -17.07
N CYS A 245 35.15 10.50 -16.19
CA CYS A 245 36.38 9.81 -15.84
C CYS A 245 36.78 8.91 -17.00
N GLU A 246 37.77 9.34 -17.78
CA GLU A 246 38.42 8.45 -18.73
C GLU A 246 39.45 7.59 -17.99
N TYR A 247 39.34 6.28 -18.18
CA TYR A 247 40.29 5.30 -17.66
C TYR A 247 41.12 4.77 -18.83
N THR A 248 42.44 4.69 -18.65
CA THR A 248 43.32 4.02 -19.60
C THR A 248 44.08 2.91 -18.89
N LEU A 249 43.91 1.68 -19.36
CA LEU A 249 44.59 0.50 -18.82
C LEU A 249 45.89 0.25 -19.59
N SER A 250 46.96 -0.13 -18.88
CA SER A 250 48.24 -0.49 -19.53
C SER A 250 48.12 -1.76 -20.38
N ASN A 251 47.19 -2.65 -20.02
CA ASN A 251 46.92 -3.93 -20.66
C ASN A 251 45.41 -4.22 -20.60
N THR A 252 44.85 -4.77 -21.67
CA THR A 252 43.44 -5.18 -21.75
C THR A 252 43.26 -6.70 -21.76
N SER A 253 44.35 -7.47 -21.85
CA SER A 253 44.31 -8.93 -21.73
C SER A 253 45.63 -9.52 -21.24
N PHE A 254 45.54 -10.70 -20.61
CA PHE A 254 46.68 -11.54 -20.22
C PHE A 254 46.40 -13.02 -20.56
N THR A 255 47.46 -13.79 -20.80
CA THR A 255 47.36 -15.24 -21.04
C THR A 255 48.40 -15.99 -20.21
N PHE A 256 47.96 -17.04 -19.52
CA PHE A 256 48.79 -17.86 -18.62
C PHE A 256 48.63 -19.37 -18.91
N GLY A 257 49.61 -20.17 -18.48
CA GLY A 257 49.50 -21.64 -18.44
C GLY A 257 48.57 -22.13 -17.33
N SER A 258 48.34 -23.44 -17.23
CA SER A 258 47.41 -24.01 -16.23
C SER A 258 47.88 -23.87 -14.78
N GLU A 259 49.17 -23.63 -14.55
CA GLU A 259 49.79 -23.46 -13.23
C GLU A 259 49.33 -22.19 -12.49
N HIS A 260 49.62 -22.10 -11.19
CA HIS A 260 49.51 -20.83 -10.44
C HIS A 260 50.34 -19.72 -11.10
N ALA A 261 49.77 -18.52 -11.17
CA ALA A 261 50.42 -17.37 -11.80
C ALA A 261 50.04 -16.04 -11.13
N SER A 262 50.72 -14.96 -11.47
CA SER A 262 50.42 -13.60 -10.98
C SER A 262 50.67 -12.56 -12.06
N GLY A 263 49.95 -11.44 -12.02
CA GLY A 263 50.08 -10.34 -12.97
C GLY A 263 49.80 -8.97 -12.35
N SER A 264 50.06 -7.91 -13.11
CA SER A 264 49.77 -6.53 -12.69
C SER A 264 49.53 -5.61 -13.89
N PHE A 265 48.71 -4.58 -13.72
CA PHE A 265 48.47 -3.54 -14.73
C PHE A 265 48.35 -2.15 -14.08
N GLN A 266 48.50 -1.09 -14.88
CA GLN A 266 48.31 0.30 -14.45
C GLN A 266 46.96 0.83 -14.90
N VAL A 267 46.33 1.63 -14.05
CA VAL A 267 45.14 2.43 -14.37
C VAL A 267 45.52 3.90 -14.33
N VAL A 268 45.30 4.58 -15.45
CA VAL A 268 45.54 6.03 -15.59
C VAL A 268 44.20 6.74 -15.72
N THR A 269 43.96 7.74 -14.87
CA THR A 269 42.75 8.57 -14.87
C THR A 269 43.03 9.95 -14.26
N ASN A 270 42.02 10.83 -14.18
CA ASN A 270 42.13 12.13 -13.52
C ASN A 270 42.30 11.97 -12.00
N GLU A 271 43.07 12.84 -11.34
CA GLU A 271 43.31 12.84 -9.89
C GLU A 271 42.03 12.95 -9.03
N LEU A 272 40.92 13.41 -9.62
CA LEU A 272 39.62 13.50 -8.93
C LEU A 272 38.72 12.27 -9.12
N CYS A 273 39.12 11.30 -9.95
CA CYS A 273 38.33 10.11 -10.25
C CYS A 273 38.58 9.03 -9.20
N PHE A 274 37.49 8.57 -8.58
CA PHE A 274 37.48 7.40 -7.71
C PHE A 274 37.03 6.18 -8.49
N TRP A 275 37.63 5.04 -8.21
CA TRP A 275 37.29 3.79 -8.87
C TRP A 275 37.65 2.59 -7.99
N GLN A 276 36.98 1.48 -8.27
CA GLN A 276 37.24 0.20 -7.63
C GLN A 276 37.60 -0.83 -8.69
N VAL A 277 38.25 -1.90 -8.25
CA VAL A 277 38.57 -3.06 -9.08
C VAL A 277 37.93 -4.29 -8.45
N LYS A 278 37.23 -5.08 -9.26
CA LYS A 278 36.57 -6.30 -8.80
C LYS A 278 36.71 -7.42 -9.82
N THR A 279 36.48 -8.64 -9.37
CA THR A 279 36.34 -9.82 -10.22
C THR A 279 35.38 -10.78 -9.54
N ASP A 280 34.47 -11.35 -10.31
CA ASP A 280 33.56 -12.39 -9.83
C ASP A 280 34.16 -13.80 -10.02
N ASN A 281 35.38 -13.89 -10.56
CA ASN A 281 36.06 -15.15 -10.81
C ASN A 281 36.81 -15.60 -9.55
N SER A 282 36.30 -16.65 -8.90
CA SER A 282 36.88 -17.22 -7.66
C SER A 282 38.34 -17.68 -7.76
N TRP A 283 38.83 -17.91 -8.99
CA TRP A 283 40.21 -18.31 -9.27
C TRP A 283 41.15 -17.13 -9.56
N ILE A 284 40.64 -15.89 -9.57
CA ILE A 284 41.40 -14.65 -9.69
C ILE A 284 41.33 -13.89 -8.36
N GLU A 285 42.47 -13.69 -7.70
CA GLU A 285 42.56 -12.94 -6.45
C GLU A 285 43.19 -11.56 -6.70
N ILE A 286 42.44 -10.48 -6.47
CA ILE A 286 42.98 -9.11 -6.52
C ILE A 286 43.66 -8.77 -5.19
N VAL A 287 44.93 -8.35 -5.27
CA VAL A 287 45.69 -7.94 -4.09
C VAL A 287 45.17 -6.60 -3.58
N ASN A 288 44.62 -6.58 -2.35
CA ASN A 288 43.98 -5.43 -1.69
C ASN A 288 42.63 -5.00 -2.33
N SER A 289 41.77 -5.94 -2.70
CA SER A 289 40.45 -5.69 -3.32
C SER A 289 39.50 -4.75 -2.57
N ALA A 290 39.67 -4.55 -1.25
CA ALA A 290 38.79 -3.71 -0.43
C ALA A 290 39.09 -2.19 -0.50
N VAL A 291 39.99 -1.75 -1.37
CA VAL A 291 40.43 -0.36 -1.46
C VAL A 291 39.67 0.39 -2.56
N VAL A 292 39.12 1.56 -2.22
CA VAL A 292 38.70 2.56 -3.21
C VAL A 292 39.94 3.35 -3.63
N TYR A 293 40.24 3.33 -4.93
CA TYR A 293 41.38 4.03 -5.50
C TYR A 293 40.98 5.44 -5.93
N GLN A 294 41.92 6.38 -5.87
CA GLN A 294 41.75 7.75 -6.37
C GLN A 294 42.92 8.09 -7.30
N GLY A 295 42.61 8.59 -8.50
CA GLY A 295 43.62 8.90 -9.52
C GLY A 295 44.33 7.65 -10.04
N ASN A 296 45.58 7.81 -10.47
CA ASN A 296 46.36 6.71 -11.05
C ASN A 296 46.74 5.66 -10.01
N ALA A 297 46.64 4.37 -10.34
CA ALA A 297 47.13 3.30 -9.46
C ALA A 297 47.61 2.06 -10.22
N THR A 298 48.39 1.23 -9.52
CA THR A 298 48.83 -0.10 -9.98
C THR A 298 48.00 -1.19 -9.30
N ILE A 299 47.40 -2.08 -10.08
CA ILE A 299 46.66 -3.24 -9.58
C ILE A 299 47.50 -4.51 -9.80
N SER A 300 47.55 -5.38 -8.79
CA SER A 300 48.20 -6.69 -8.85
C SER A 300 47.19 -7.79 -8.54
N PHE A 301 47.33 -8.97 -9.17
CA PHE A 301 46.45 -10.10 -8.98
C PHE A 301 47.21 -11.44 -9.02
N ASN A 302 46.66 -12.45 -8.35
CA ASN A 302 47.11 -13.84 -8.38
C ASN A 302 46.06 -14.74 -9.04
N LEU A 303 46.50 -15.83 -9.63
CA LEU A 303 45.67 -16.86 -10.27
C LEU A 303 45.90 -18.20 -9.60
N LEU A 304 44.82 -18.88 -9.25
CA LEU A 304 44.87 -20.29 -8.85
C LEU A 304 45.27 -21.17 -10.05
N GLU A 305 45.77 -22.38 -9.78
CA GLU A 305 45.94 -23.40 -10.83
C GLU A 305 44.58 -23.77 -11.45
N ASN A 306 44.54 -23.94 -12.77
CA ASN A 306 43.39 -24.44 -13.50
C ASN A 306 43.47 -25.95 -13.62
N ILE A 307 42.81 -26.68 -12.72
CA ILE A 307 42.79 -28.15 -12.71
C ILE A 307 41.86 -28.78 -13.76
N SER A 308 41.04 -27.98 -14.46
CA SER A 308 40.17 -28.43 -15.55
C SER A 308 40.93 -28.59 -16.87
N LEU A 309 40.54 -29.52 -17.74
CA LEU A 309 41.10 -29.65 -19.10
C LEU A 309 40.77 -28.46 -20.01
N ALA A 310 39.71 -27.71 -19.69
CA ALA A 310 39.27 -26.56 -20.45
C ALA A 310 40.09 -25.32 -20.10
N ARG A 311 40.39 -24.49 -21.11
CA ARG A 311 40.87 -23.14 -20.84
C ARG A 311 39.76 -22.40 -20.10
N ARG A 312 40.11 -21.65 -19.05
CA ARG A 312 39.16 -20.76 -18.39
C ARG A 312 39.50 -19.31 -18.71
N VAL A 313 38.46 -18.50 -18.82
CA VAL A 313 38.57 -17.06 -19.08
C VAL A 313 37.84 -16.35 -17.96
N GLY A 314 38.49 -15.35 -17.38
CA GLY A 314 37.95 -14.57 -16.28
C GLY A 314 38.16 -13.10 -16.53
N ILE A 315 37.32 -12.28 -15.93
CA ILE A 315 37.32 -10.83 -16.16
C ILE A 315 37.68 -10.12 -14.86
N ILE A 316 38.59 -9.16 -14.96
CA ILE A 316 38.80 -8.14 -13.93
C ILE A 316 38.16 -6.86 -14.44
N GLU A 317 37.23 -6.30 -13.67
CA GLU A 317 36.53 -5.06 -13.99
C GLU A 317 37.15 -3.87 -13.25
N VAL A 318 37.36 -2.78 -13.98
CA VAL A 318 37.86 -1.50 -13.48
C VAL A 318 36.99 -0.40 -14.03
N ALA A 319 36.14 0.19 -13.19
CA ALA A 319 35.10 1.12 -13.63
C ALA A 319 34.28 0.52 -14.81
N ASP A 320 34.35 1.11 -16.01
CA ASP A 320 33.66 0.66 -17.23
C ASP A 320 34.54 -0.21 -18.16
N GLN A 321 35.77 -0.53 -17.76
CA GLN A 321 36.70 -1.31 -18.58
C GLN A 321 36.92 -2.72 -18.04
N SER A 322 37.10 -3.67 -18.96
CA SER A 322 37.36 -5.07 -18.65
C SER A 322 38.74 -5.51 -19.09
N ILE A 323 39.37 -6.35 -18.26
CA ILE A 323 40.61 -7.04 -18.59
C ILE A 323 40.30 -8.53 -18.66
N GLU A 324 40.58 -9.13 -19.82
CA GLU A 324 40.41 -10.57 -20.03
C GLU A 324 41.64 -11.34 -19.55
N ILE A 325 41.45 -12.29 -18.64
CA ILE A 325 42.47 -13.22 -18.17
C ILE A 325 42.16 -14.60 -18.75
N THR A 326 42.99 -15.09 -19.67
CA THR A 326 42.89 -16.46 -20.18
C THR A 326 43.90 -17.37 -19.48
N GLN A 327 43.46 -18.48 -18.91
CA GLN A 327 44.32 -19.51 -18.32
C GLN A 327 44.08 -20.86 -19.00
N ALA A 328 45.14 -21.53 -19.49
CA ALA A 328 45.02 -22.82 -20.16
C ALA A 328 44.50 -23.93 -19.21
N GLY A 329 43.89 -24.99 -19.76
CA GLY A 329 43.43 -26.15 -18.99
C GLY A 329 44.50 -27.24 -18.76
N ASN A 330 44.44 -27.90 -17.60
CA ASN A 330 45.33 -28.95 -17.13
C ASN A 330 45.04 -30.31 -17.78
N GLN A 331 45.91 -30.72 -18.69
CA GLN A 331 45.84 -31.92 -19.54
C GLN A 331 46.07 -33.28 -18.84
N ASN A 332 45.94 -33.38 -17.50
CA ASN A 332 46.35 -34.55 -16.70
C ASN A 332 45.25 -35.20 -15.82
N THR A 333 43.97 -35.17 -16.18
CA THR A 333 42.87 -35.81 -15.42
C THR A 333 42.39 -37.14 -16.07
N GLY A 334 42.39 -38.25 -15.31
CA GLY A 334 42.13 -39.61 -15.82
C GLY A 334 40.67 -39.94 -16.16
N VAL A 335 40.16 -39.46 -17.30
CA VAL A 335 38.78 -39.70 -17.80
C VAL A 335 38.58 -41.13 -18.32
N ILE A 336 37.47 -41.78 -17.95
CA ILE A 336 37.09 -43.14 -18.41
C ILE A 336 36.14 -43.06 -19.61
N VAL A 337 36.34 -43.89 -20.65
CA VAL A 337 35.49 -43.90 -21.86
C VAL A 337 34.37 -44.93 -21.74
N LEU A 338 33.12 -44.49 -21.94
CA LEU A 338 31.91 -45.32 -22.01
C LEU A 338 31.68 -45.81 -23.44
N GLU A 339 31.18 -47.03 -23.56
CA GLU A 339 30.68 -47.58 -24.82
C GLU A 339 29.15 -47.56 -24.85
N ASN A 340 28.56 -47.31 -26.02
CA ASN A 340 27.11 -47.21 -26.19
C ASN A 340 26.39 -48.47 -25.66
N LYS A 341 25.44 -48.29 -24.74
CA LYS A 341 24.66 -49.35 -24.09
C LYS A 341 25.47 -50.31 -23.21
N ILE A 342 26.74 -50.04 -22.93
CA ILE A 342 27.56 -50.90 -22.08
C ILE A 342 27.62 -50.29 -20.67
N PRO A 343 27.06 -50.95 -19.64
CA PRO A 343 27.09 -50.44 -18.28
C PRO A 343 28.49 -50.55 -17.66
N GLN A 344 28.89 -49.51 -16.91
CA GLN A 344 30.03 -49.53 -15.99
C GLN A 344 29.52 -49.77 -14.57
N SER A 345 29.94 -50.87 -13.95
CA SER A 345 29.45 -51.33 -12.64
C SER A 345 30.54 -51.25 -11.58
N ASN A 346 30.15 -51.43 -10.31
CA ASN A 346 31.02 -51.32 -9.14
C ASN A 346 31.62 -49.91 -8.97
N LEU A 347 30.85 -48.87 -9.31
CA LEU A 347 31.27 -47.50 -9.04
C LEU A 347 31.06 -47.19 -7.57
N SER A 348 32.10 -46.64 -6.95
CA SER A 348 32.10 -46.27 -5.53
C SER A 348 32.80 -44.93 -5.35
N GLY A 349 32.30 -44.10 -4.43
CA GLY A 349 32.85 -42.78 -4.14
C GLY A 349 32.59 -42.35 -2.70
N THR A 350 33.42 -41.47 -2.17
CA THR A 350 33.16 -40.80 -0.88
C THR A 350 32.24 -39.59 -1.11
N GLU A 351 31.71 -39.03 -0.02
CA GLU A 351 31.08 -37.71 -0.05
C GLU A 351 32.02 -36.70 -0.74
N PHE A 352 31.43 -35.91 -1.63
CA PHE A 352 32.05 -34.93 -2.53
C PHE A 352 33.12 -35.48 -3.49
N SER A 353 33.16 -36.80 -3.70
CA SER A 353 34.05 -37.40 -4.69
C SER A 353 33.57 -37.13 -6.11
N HIS A 354 34.52 -37.03 -7.02
CA HIS A 354 34.27 -36.77 -8.44
C HIS A 354 34.87 -37.91 -9.26
N GLN A 355 34.06 -38.50 -10.15
CA GLN A 355 34.53 -39.45 -11.16
C GLN A 355 34.07 -39.00 -12.54
N TYR A 356 35.00 -38.97 -13.50
CA TYR A 356 34.75 -38.43 -14.83
C TYR A 356 34.73 -39.52 -15.89
N PHE A 357 33.66 -39.52 -16.67
CA PHE A 357 33.42 -40.41 -17.79
C PHE A 357 33.20 -39.61 -19.07
N LYS A 358 33.29 -40.27 -20.23
CA LYS A 358 32.87 -39.69 -21.50
C LYS A 358 32.22 -40.69 -22.44
N ILE A 359 31.23 -40.26 -23.20
CA ILE A 359 30.66 -41.00 -24.33
C ILE A 359 30.78 -40.18 -25.62
N ILE A 360 31.13 -40.84 -26.73
CA ILE A 360 31.20 -40.20 -28.06
C ILE A 360 29.90 -40.49 -28.79
N VAL A 361 29.11 -39.44 -29.03
CA VAL A 361 27.84 -39.51 -29.75
C VAL A 361 28.08 -39.22 -31.23
N PRO A 362 27.72 -40.13 -32.16
CA PRO A 362 27.89 -39.93 -33.59
C PRO A 362 26.84 -38.97 -34.18
N ASP A 363 27.03 -38.54 -35.43
CA ASP A 363 26.03 -37.74 -36.15
C ASP A 363 24.67 -38.46 -36.27
N ASN A 364 23.60 -37.68 -36.35
CA ASN A 364 22.22 -38.14 -36.58
C ASN A 364 21.67 -39.06 -35.47
N GLN A 365 22.12 -38.88 -34.23
CA GLN A 365 21.39 -39.40 -33.09
C GLN A 365 20.22 -38.48 -32.78
N GLU A 366 19.11 -39.08 -32.37
CA GLU A 366 17.87 -38.38 -32.05
C GLU A 366 17.56 -38.45 -30.55
N GLU A 367 18.30 -39.28 -29.79
CA GLU A 367 18.31 -39.27 -28.32
C GLU A 367 19.68 -39.74 -27.76
N LEU A 368 20.13 -39.13 -26.66
CA LEU A 368 21.18 -39.62 -25.74
C LEU A 368 20.57 -39.72 -24.33
N LEU A 369 20.59 -40.91 -23.75
CA LEU A 369 20.17 -41.21 -22.39
C LEU A 369 21.40 -41.57 -21.54
N VAL A 370 21.59 -40.90 -20.41
CA VAL A 370 22.61 -41.23 -19.40
C VAL A 370 21.91 -41.49 -18.09
N LYS A 371 22.20 -42.62 -17.46
CA LYS A 371 21.53 -43.02 -16.22
C LYS A 371 22.42 -43.77 -15.26
N THR A 372 22.12 -43.62 -13.97
CA THR A 372 22.66 -44.44 -12.88
C THR A 372 21.57 -45.28 -12.24
N TRP A 373 21.93 -46.44 -11.70
CA TRP A 373 21.03 -47.26 -10.88
C TRP A 373 21.80 -48.23 -9.99
N GLY A 374 21.08 -48.76 -8.99
CA GLY A 374 21.59 -49.78 -8.07
C GLY A 374 22.47 -49.21 -6.96
N GLY A 375 23.14 -50.09 -6.22
CA GLY A 375 24.03 -49.71 -5.14
C GLY A 375 23.36 -49.13 -3.89
N THR A 376 24.17 -48.45 -3.07
CA THR A 376 23.76 -47.69 -1.87
C THR A 376 24.38 -46.30 -1.89
N GLY A 377 23.84 -45.35 -1.14
CA GLY A 377 24.31 -43.96 -1.11
C GLY A 377 23.48 -43.02 -1.97
N ASP A 378 24.09 -41.88 -2.30
CA ASP A 378 23.49 -40.80 -3.07
C ASP A 378 24.53 -40.23 -4.04
N CYS A 379 24.31 -40.42 -5.34
CA CYS A 379 25.21 -39.91 -6.37
C CYS A 379 24.41 -39.16 -7.45
N ASP A 380 24.93 -38.00 -7.82
CA ASP A 380 24.36 -37.14 -8.84
C ASP A 380 25.11 -37.33 -10.15
N ILE A 381 24.44 -37.06 -11.28
CA ILE A 381 25.10 -36.97 -12.58
C ILE A 381 24.99 -35.57 -13.16
N TYR A 382 26.14 -35.05 -13.57
CA TYR A 382 26.27 -33.79 -14.30
C TYR A 382 26.83 -34.12 -15.68
N LEU A 383 26.30 -33.53 -16.73
CA LEU A 383 26.65 -33.85 -18.10
C LEU A 383 26.85 -32.57 -18.92
N GLN A 384 27.94 -32.54 -19.70
CA GLN A 384 28.34 -31.38 -20.51
C GLN A 384 28.83 -31.84 -21.89
N PHE A 385 28.45 -31.10 -22.93
CA PHE A 385 28.90 -31.33 -24.30
C PHE A 385 30.28 -30.69 -24.56
N ASN A 386 31.21 -31.49 -25.06
CA ASN A 386 32.61 -31.20 -25.41
C ASN A 386 33.50 -30.63 -24.29
N GLU A 387 32.99 -30.45 -23.08
CA GLU A 387 33.74 -29.98 -21.92
C GLU A 387 33.45 -30.87 -20.70
N ILE A 388 34.37 -30.93 -19.75
CA ILE A 388 34.14 -31.67 -18.49
C ILE A 388 33.21 -30.83 -17.59
N PRO A 389 32.11 -31.40 -17.08
CA PRO A 389 31.21 -30.70 -16.16
C PRO A 389 31.84 -30.48 -14.78
N ASP A 390 31.44 -29.40 -14.11
CA ASP A 390 31.58 -29.21 -12.67
C ASP A 390 30.21 -28.88 -12.04
N LEU A 391 30.16 -28.61 -10.73
CA LEU A 391 28.90 -28.38 -10.01
C LEU A 391 28.22 -27.05 -10.37
N ASP A 392 28.98 -26.09 -10.89
CA ASP A 392 28.49 -24.77 -11.28
C ASP A 392 28.31 -24.65 -12.82
N ASN A 393 28.91 -25.56 -13.58
CA ASN A 393 28.96 -25.55 -15.05
C ASN A 393 28.69 -26.94 -15.62
N SER A 394 27.42 -27.19 -15.95
CA SER A 394 26.94 -28.38 -16.66
C SER A 394 25.74 -28.03 -17.54
N ASP A 395 25.57 -28.72 -18.68
CA ASP A 395 24.48 -28.50 -19.62
C ASP A 395 23.20 -29.21 -19.12
N TYR A 396 23.39 -30.33 -18.42
CA TYR A 396 22.32 -31.19 -17.91
C TYR A 396 22.68 -31.76 -16.54
N ILE A 397 21.72 -31.80 -15.63
CA ILE A 397 21.88 -32.27 -14.25
C ILE A 397 20.75 -33.23 -13.91
N SER A 398 21.06 -34.27 -13.14
CA SER A 398 20.08 -35.07 -12.41
C SER A 398 20.68 -35.34 -11.02
N ASP A 399 19.99 -34.84 -9.99
CA ASP A 399 20.42 -34.76 -8.59
C ASP A 399 19.32 -35.22 -7.60
N ASN A 400 18.62 -36.32 -7.92
CA ASN A 400 17.63 -36.88 -7.00
C ASN A 400 18.33 -37.41 -5.72
N TYR A 401 17.59 -37.50 -4.61
CA TYR A 401 18.08 -38.02 -3.31
C TYR A 401 18.35 -39.55 -3.30
N SER A 402 18.91 -40.12 -4.38
CA SER A 402 19.20 -41.54 -4.55
C SER A 402 20.28 -41.77 -5.61
N ASN A 403 20.76 -43.00 -5.78
CA ASN A 403 21.64 -43.34 -6.91
C ASN A 403 20.93 -43.50 -8.27
N SER A 404 19.66 -43.11 -8.39
CA SER A 404 18.83 -43.39 -9.57
C SER A 404 18.62 -42.14 -10.40
N GLU A 405 19.67 -41.73 -11.11
CA GLU A 405 19.68 -40.51 -11.90
C GLU A 405 19.45 -40.77 -13.38
N ILE A 406 18.79 -39.82 -14.07
CA ILE A 406 18.46 -39.93 -15.48
C ILE A 406 18.58 -38.56 -16.15
N ILE A 407 19.41 -38.48 -17.19
CA ILE A 407 19.48 -37.38 -18.14
C ILE A 407 19.08 -37.91 -19.53
N SER A 408 18.06 -37.32 -20.16
CA SER A 408 17.71 -37.58 -21.57
C SER A 408 17.86 -36.32 -22.41
N ILE A 409 18.58 -36.43 -23.52
CA ILE A 409 18.86 -35.34 -24.45
C ILE A 409 18.26 -35.73 -25.80
N GLN A 410 17.27 -34.97 -26.25
CA GLN A 410 16.70 -35.15 -27.58
C GLN A 410 17.58 -34.46 -28.63
N SER A 411 17.78 -35.13 -29.76
CA SER A 411 18.64 -34.67 -30.87
C SER A 411 20.03 -34.20 -30.41
N PRO A 412 20.81 -35.05 -29.70
CA PRO A 412 22.12 -34.66 -29.20
C PRO A 412 23.06 -34.27 -30.36
N LEU A 413 23.87 -33.25 -30.12
CA LEU A 413 24.93 -32.85 -31.04
C LEU A 413 25.97 -33.98 -31.15
N ALA A 414 26.53 -34.18 -32.34
CA ALA A 414 27.62 -35.13 -32.50
C ALA A 414 28.88 -34.59 -31.81
N GLY A 415 29.50 -35.40 -30.96
CA GLY A 415 30.68 -34.99 -30.21
C GLY A 415 30.87 -35.79 -28.93
N GLU A 416 31.73 -35.27 -28.06
CA GLU A 416 32.01 -35.88 -26.77
C GLU A 416 31.03 -35.33 -25.75
N TYR A 417 30.38 -36.20 -24.98
CA TYR A 417 29.64 -35.81 -23.78
C TYR A 417 30.40 -36.33 -22.58
N TYR A 418 30.79 -35.43 -21.69
CA TYR A 418 31.46 -35.77 -20.45
C TYR A 418 30.42 -35.88 -19.34
N VAL A 419 30.56 -36.90 -18.51
CA VAL A 419 29.66 -37.21 -17.39
C VAL A 419 30.48 -37.17 -16.11
N LEU A 420 30.11 -36.31 -15.17
CA LEU A 420 30.59 -36.34 -13.80
C LEU A 420 29.60 -37.14 -12.98
N VAL A 421 30.08 -38.20 -12.33
CA VAL A 421 29.36 -38.84 -11.21
C VAL A 421 29.89 -38.21 -9.92
N TYR A 422 29.05 -37.44 -9.26
CA TYR A 422 29.35 -36.72 -8.03
C TYR A 422 28.74 -37.45 -6.84
N GLY A 423 29.51 -37.69 -5.77
CA GLY A 423 28.96 -38.28 -4.56
C GLY A 423 28.39 -37.22 -3.63
N TYR A 424 27.10 -36.87 -3.72
CA TYR A 424 26.45 -36.02 -2.72
C TYR A 424 26.59 -36.61 -1.32
N SER A 425 26.47 -37.94 -1.23
CA SER A 425 26.94 -38.72 -0.09
C SER A 425 27.84 -39.87 -0.57
N ALA A 426 28.45 -40.61 0.37
CA ALA A 426 29.24 -41.77 -0.01
C ALA A 426 28.36 -42.83 -0.69
N TYR A 427 28.75 -43.29 -1.88
CA TYR A 427 28.03 -44.29 -2.66
C TYR A 427 28.90 -45.51 -2.95
N ASP A 428 28.26 -46.67 -3.10
CA ASP A 428 28.92 -47.94 -3.36
C ASP A 428 28.05 -48.85 -4.24
N ASP A 429 28.70 -49.63 -5.10
CA ASP A 429 28.10 -50.57 -6.05
C ASP A 429 27.08 -49.95 -7.04
N VAL A 430 27.30 -48.70 -7.45
CA VAL A 430 26.47 -48.01 -8.43
C VAL A 430 26.85 -48.43 -9.87
N THR A 431 25.86 -48.47 -10.75
CA THR A 431 26.06 -48.71 -12.19
C THR A 431 25.72 -47.47 -13.00
N LEU A 432 26.62 -47.04 -13.90
CA LEU A 432 26.42 -45.96 -14.88
C LEU A 432 26.28 -46.55 -16.30
N GLN A 433 25.36 -46.04 -17.11
CA GLN A 433 25.28 -46.37 -18.53
C GLN A 433 24.87 -45.13 -19.33
N ALA A 434 25.47 -45.00 -20.52
CA ALA A 434 25.02 -44.05 -21.54
C ALA A 434 24.59 -44.81 -22.80
N GLU A 435 23.48 -44.39 -23.39
CA GLU A 435 22.84 -44.99 -24.57
C GLU A 435 22.38 -43.91 -25.54
N PHE A 436 22.72 -44.03 -26.83
CA PHE A 436 22.20 -43.15 -27.88
C PHE A 436 21.51 -43.92 -29.01
N GLN A 437 20.52 -43.28 -29.66
CA GLN A 437 19.73 -43.87 -30.75
C GLN A 437 19.22 -42.86 -31.80
N ASN A 438 18.95 -43.35 -33.03
CA ASN A 438 18.49 -42.57 -34.20
C ASN A 438 16.94 -42.48 -34.34
N THR A 439 16.15 -42.29 -33.27
CA THR A 439 14.72 -41.96 -33.45
C THR A 439 14.22 -41.13 -32.26
N PRO A 440 13.69 -39.91 -32.45
CA PRO A 440 13.27 -39.05 -31.36
C PRO A 440 11.84 -39.40 -31.00
N CYS A 441 11.48 -39.08 -29.78
CA CYS A 441 10.11 -39.25 -29.35
C CYS A 441 9.28 -38.02 -29.67
N THR A 442 8.37 -38.15 -30.62
CA THR A 442 7.34 -37.14 -30.85
C THR A 442 6.16 -37.44 -29.95
N TYR A 443 5.73 -36.45 -29.19
CA TYR A 443 4.56 -36.54 -28.32
C TYR A 443 3.47 -35.63 -28.87
N SER A 444 2.24 -36.14 -28.96
CA SER A 444 1.06 -35.32 -29.18
C SER A 444 -0.01 -35.65 -28.15
N PHE A 445 -0.72 -34.62 -27.72
CA PHE A 445 -1.68 -34.68 -26.63
C PHE A 445 -3.09 -34.46 -27.17
N SER A 446 -4.08 -35.15 -26.60
CA SER A 446 -5.48 -34.93 -26.97
C SER A 446 -5.95 -33.50 -26.68
N GLN A 447 -5.41 -32.86 -25.64
CA GLN A 447 -5.72 -31.51 -25.19
C GLN A 447 -4.49 -30.92 -24.47
N THR A 448 -4.27 -29.60 -24.59
CA THR A 448 -3.23 -28.83 -23.85
C THR A 448 -3.83 -27.82 -22.88
N GLU A 449 -5.13 -27.59 -22.94
CA GLU A 449 -5.91 -26.74 -22.05
C GLU A 449 -7.28 -27.38 -21.79
N ILE A 450 -7.68 -27.45 -20.53
CA ILE A 450 -8.88 -28.14 -20.07
C ILE A 450 -9.63 -27.24 -19.10
N ASN A 451 -10.88 -26.92 -19.44
CA ASN A 451 -11.77 -26.14 -18.58
C ASN A 451 -12.77 -27.08 -17.90
N VAL A 452 -12.87 -27.00 -16.58
CA VAL A 452 -13.78 -27.83 -15.75
C VAL A 452 -14.60 -26.96 -14.81
N ASP A 453 -15.77 -27.46 -14.41
CA ASP A 453 -16.60 -26.80 -13.40
C ASP A 453 -15.97 -26.94 -11.99
N SER A 454 -16.59 -26.27 -11.00
CA SER A 454 -16.10 -26.29 -9.62
C SER A 454 -16.28 -27.63 -8.91
N ALA A 455 -16.99 -28.60 -9.50
CA ALA A 455 -17.16 -29.90 -8.89
C ALA A 455 -15.91 -30.77 -9.05
N GLU A 456 -15.78 -31.77 -8.17
CA GLU A 456 -14.76 -32.80 -8.34
C GLU A 456 -14.96 -33.53 -9.67
N THR A 457 -13.91 -33.55 -10.50
CA THR A 457 -13.97 -34.09 -11.85
C THR A 457 -12.81 -35.06 -12.10
N THR A 458 -13.09 -36.14 -12.81
CA THR A 458 -12.07 -37.05 -13.33
C THR A 458 -11.88 -36.85 -14.82
N GLY A 459 -10.64 -36.70 -15.27
CA GLY A 459 -10.31 -36.50 -16.69
C GLY A 459 -9.28 -37.49 -17.20
N GLN A 460 -9.07 -37.46 -18.53
CA GLN A 460 -8.04 -38.26 -19.18
C GLN A 460 -7.31 -37.46 -20.27
N ILE A 461 -6.02 -37.71 -20.44
CA ILE A 461 -5.19 -37.16 -21.50
C ILE A 461 -4.60 -38.32 -22.29
N ILE A 462 -4.83 -38.36 -23.61
CA ILE A 462 -4.23 -39.35 -24.50
C ILE A 462 -2.91 -38.79 -25.00
N VAL A 463 -1.83 -39.55 -24.79
CA VAL A 463 -0.49 -39.26 -25.29
C VAL A 463 -0.20 -40.20 -26.45
N THR A 464 0.02 -39.64 -27.63
CA THR A 464 0.41 -40.39 -28.82
C THR A 464 1.89 -40.20 -29.07
N THR A 465 2.63 -41.30 -29.08
CA THR A 465 4.08 -41.35 -29.32
C THR A 465 4.52 -42.69 -29.92
N GLY A 466 5.78 -42.78 -30.35
CA GLY A 466 6.36 -44.00 -30.91
C GLY A 466 6.54 -45.12 -29.88
N ASP A 467 6.49 -46.38 -30.31
CA ASP A 467 6.45 -47.58 -29.45
C ASP A 467 7.64 -47.77 -28.49
N LYS A 468 8.69 -46.95 -28.60
CA LYS A 468 9.89 -46.98 -27.76
C LYS A 468 10.03 -45.78 -26.83
N CYS A 469 9.09 -44.84 -26.90
CA CYS A 469 9.16 -43.57 -26.20
C CYS A 469 8.60 -43.67 -24.80
N SER A 470 9.42 -43.35 -23.81
CA SER A 470 9.06 -43.46 -22.40
C SER A 470 8.77 -42.08 -21.84
N TRP A 471 7.67 -41.94 -21.10
CA TRP A 471 7.21 -40.68 -20.56
C TRP A 471 6.44 -40.91 -19.24
N GLN A 472 6.33 -39.86 -18.44
CA GLN A 472 5.63 -39.84 -17.16
C GLN A 472 4.80 -38.55 -17.06
N ALA A 473 3.74 -38.59 -16.25
CA ALA A 473 2.94 -37.44 -15.90
C ALA A 473 3.11 -37.08 -14.42
N ILE A 474 3.26 -35.79 -14.12
CA ILE A 474 3.45 -35.26 -12.76
C ILE A 474 2.46 -34.11 -12.56
N SER A 475 1.78 -34.08 -11.40
CA SER A 475 0.98 -32.92 -11.01
C SER A 475 1.87 -31.85 -10.40
N LEU A 476 1.67 -30.59 -10.80
CA LEU A 476 2.36 -29.44 -10.19
C LEU A 476 1.55 -28.82 -9.03
N ASP A 477 0.29 -29.21 -8.89
CA ASP A 477 -0.65 -28.67 -7.92
C ASP A 477 -1.26 -29.77 -7.05
N ASP A 478 -1.48 -29.47 -5.76
CA ASP A 478 -1.99 -30.42 -4.76
C ASP A 478 -3.48 -30.77 -4.94
N TRP A 479 -4.26 -29.90 -5.59
CA TRP A 479 -5.67 -30.11 -5.90
C TRP A 479 -5.89 -30.90 -7.21
N ILE A 480 -4.82 -31.21 -7.95
CA ILE A 480 -4.81 -32.10 -9.11
C ILE A 480 -4.05 -33.38 -8.73
N THR A 481 -4.63 -34.55 -8.97
CA THR A 481 -3.98 -35.84 -8.67
C THR A 481 -3.86 -36.67 -9.92
N VAL A 482 -2.63 -37.00 -10.32
CA VAL A 482 -2.34 -37.95 -11.41
C VAL A 482 -2.44 -39.37 -10.85
N LEU A 483 -3.28 -40.21 -11.44
CA LEU A 483 -3.56 -41.57 -10.94
C LEU A 483 -2.59 -42.64 -11.47
N SER A 484 -1.69 -42.29 -12.38
CA SER A 484 -0.76 -43.20 -13.04
C SER A 484 0.66 -43.04 -12.50
N GLU A 485 1.09 -43.92 -11.61
CA GLU A 485 2.38 -43.85 -10.89
C GLU A 485 3.55 -44.58 -11.60
N SER A 486 3.49 -44.79 -12.92
CA SER A 486 4.52 -45.52 -13.66
C SER A 486 4.93 -44.82 -14.94
N THR A 487 6.22 -44.87 -15.27
CA THR A 487 6.73 -44.55 -16.61
C THR A 487 6.01 -45.43 -17.64
N ILE A 488 5.39 -44.80 -18.64
CA ILE A 488 4.68 -45.47 -19.73
C ILE A 488 5.59 -45.46 -20.96
N THR A 489 5.72 -46.60 -21.64
CA THR A 489 6.44 -46.71 -22.92
C THR A 489 5.45 -46.89 -24.07
N GLY A 490 5.61 -46.11 -25.14
CA GLY A 490 4.67 -46.05 -26.26
C GLY A 490 3.48 -45.12 -25.99
N SER A 491 2.52 -45.09 -26.90
CA SER A 491 1.29 -44.32 -26.70
C SER A 491 0.49 -44.82 -25.49
N GLY A 492 -0.15 -43.92 -24.75
CA GLY A 492 -0.90 -44.27 -23.54
C GLY A 492 -1.88 -43.20 -23.09
N THR A 493 -2.54 -43.44 -21.96
CA THR A 493 -3.58 -42.55 -21.43
C THR A 493 -3.34 -42.27 -19.96
N ILE A 494 -3.21 -40.99 -19.64
CA ILE A 494 -3.17 -40.49 -18.26
C ILE A 494 -4.58 -40.31 -17.76
N HIS A 495 -4.82 -40.73 -16.52
CA HIS A 495 -6.05 -40.45 -15.78
C HIS A 495 -5.68 -39.54 -14.62
N TYR A 496 -6.49 -38.52 -14.38
CA TYR A 496 -6.28 -37.58 -13.28
C TYR A 496 -7.61 -37.22 -12.63
N THR A 497 -7.54 -36.74 -11.40
CA THR A 497 -8.68 -36.16 -10.67
C THR A 497 -8.39 -34.70 -10.34
N VAL A 498 -9.43 -33.89 -10.35
CA VAL A 498 -9.42 -32.49 -9.95
C VAL A 498 -10.35 -32.36 -8.75
N SER A 499 -9.83 -31.90 -7.62
CA SER A 499 -10.62 -31.70 -6.41
C SER A 499 -11.68 -30.61 -6.62
N ALA A 500 -12.77 -30.62 -5.86
CA ALA A 500 -13.77 -29.55 -5.92
C ALA A 500 -13.14 -28.19 -5.54
N ASN A 501 -13.57 -27.12 -6.22
CA ASN A 501 -13.20 -25.75 -5.90
C ASN A 501 -14.36 -25.08 -5.14
N ASP A 502 -14.42 -25.30 -3.83
CA ASP A 502 -15.44 -24.72 -2.93
C ASP A 502 -15.16 -23.24 -2.57
N THR A 503 -14.28 -22.59 -3.32
CA THR A 503 -13.93 -21.19 -3.12
C THR A 503 -14.72 -20.29 -4.06
N ASN A 504 -14.72 -18.98 -3.80
CA ASN A 504 -15.41 -17.98 -4.62
C ASN A 504 -14.53 -17.42 -5.75
N THR A 505 -13.40 -18.06 -6.03
CA THR A 505 -12.42 -17.64 -7.05
C THR A 505 -12.12 -18.81 -7.99
N LEU A 506 -12.00 -18.53 -9.29
CA LEU A 506 -11.45 -19.51 -10.25
C LEU A 506 -9.99 -19.84 -9.89
N ARG A 507 -9.53 -21.03 -10.26
CA ARG A 507 -8.13 -21.46 -10.08
C ARG A 507 -7.60 -22.16 -11.32
N THR A 508 -6.30 -22.03 -11.56
CA THR A 508 -5.60 -22.67 -12.69
C THR A 508 -4.40 -23.45 -12.16
N GLY A 509 -4.20 -24.67 -12.69
CA GLY A 509 -3.10 -25.57 -12.30
C GLY A 509 -2.60 -26.40 -13.47
N GLY A 510 -1.55 -27.19 -13.25
CA GLY A 510 -0.78 -27.84 -14.32
C GLY A 510 -0.49 -29.32 -14.10
N ILE A 511 -0.51 -30.09 -15.20
CA ILE A 511 0.08 -31.43 -15.29
C ILE A 511 1.22 -31.36 -16.30
N GLU A 512 2.41 -31.79 -15.91
CA GLU A 512 3.57 -31.90 -16.79
C GLU A 512 3.66 -33.33 -17.36
N ILE A 513 3.78 -33.45 -18.69
CA ILE A 513 3.90 -34.73 -19.41
C ILE A 513 4.92 -34.60 -20.54
N ALA A 514 6.00 -35.39 -20.51
CA ALA A 514 7.06 -35.36 -21.54
C ALA A 514 7.51 -33.91 -21.88
N ASP A 515 7.84 -33.15 -20.84
CA ASP A 515 8.27 -31.74 -20.88
C ASP A 515 7.25 -30.76 -21.49
N THR A 516 5.97 -31.17 -21.56
CA THR A 516 4.85 -30.31 -21.99
C THR A 516 3.90 -30.05 -20.84
N LEU A 517 3.57 -28.79 -20.59
CA LEU A 517 2.60 -28.38 -19.58
C LEU A 517 1.17 -28.39 -20.15
N ILE A 518 0.27 -29.06 -19.44
CA ILE A 518 -1.17 -29.10 -19.72
C ILE A 518 -1.90 -28.27 -18.67
N PHE A 519 -2.65 -27.25 -19.09
CA PHE A 519 -3.37 -26.34 -18.19
C PHE A 519 -4.76 -26.89 -17.83
N ILE A 520 -5.11 -26.82 -16.55
CA ILE A 520 -6.46 -27.08 -16.04
C ILE A 520 -6.98 -25.80 -15.40
N ASN A 521 -8.02 -25.20 -16.00
CA ASN A 521 -8.75 -24.07 -15.42
C ASN A 521 -10.03 -24.59 -14.78
N GLN A 522 -10.21 -24.32 -13.49
CA GLN A 522 -11.37 -24.74 -12.72
C GLN A 522 -12.18 -23.53 -12.21
N GLU A 523 -13.47 -23.55 -12.52
CA GLU A 523 -14.43 -22.53 -12.07
C GLU A 523 -14.61 -22.53 -10.53
N SER A 524 -15.23 -21.48 -9.99
CA SER A 524 -15.53 -21.35 -8.55
C SER A 524 -16.88 -22.00 -8.17
N SER A 525 -17.10 -22.33 -6.90
CA SER A 525 -18.40 -22.85 -6.43
C SER A 525 -19.45 -21.76 -6.23
N LEU A 526 -19.09 -20.48 -6.42
CA LEU A 526 -20.02 -19.36 -6.27
C LEU A 526 -21.09 -19.40 -7.36
N GLU A 527 -22.36 -19.41 -6.96
CA GLU A 527 -23.48 -19.30 -7.89
C GLU A 527 -23.56 -17.87 -8.42
N VAL A 528 -23.08 -17.66 -9.65
CA VAL A 528 -23.14 -16.37 -10.37
C VAL A 528 -24.21 -16.42 -11.45
N VAL A 529 -25.08 -15.42 -11.48
CA VAL A 529 -26.14 -15.33 -12.49
C VAL A 529 -25.66 -14.46 -13.67
N ALA A 530 -25.61 -15.03 -14.87
CA ALA A 530 -25.24 -14.29 -16.07
C ALA A 530 -26.35 -13.32 -16.51
N LEU A 531 -25.99 -12.05 -16.68
CA LEU A 531 -26.86 -11.01 -17.22
C LEU A 531 -26.76 -10.96 -18.74
N SER A 532 -27.85 -10.53 -19.38
CA SER A 532 -27.87 -10.17 -20.79
C SER A 532 -27.93 -8.66 -20.94
N ASP A 533 -27.18 -8.12 -21.90
CA ASP A 533 -27.17 -6.68 -22.19
C ASP A 533 -28.58 -6.12 -22.35
N ASN A 534 -28.83 -5.00 -21.66
CA ASN A 534 -30.08 -4.25 -21.66
C ASN A 534 -31.35 -5.08 -21.34
N THR A 535 -31.18 -6.17 -20.58
CA THR A 535 -32.29 -7.04 -20.16
C THR A 535 -32.43 -7.03 -18.64
N PRO A 536 -33.51 -6.46 -18.08
CA PRO A 536 -33.78 -6.51 -16.65
C PRO A 536 -33.94 -7.92 -16.10
N LEU A 537 -33.27 -8.21 -14.99
CA LEU A 537 -33.55 -9.34 -14.11
C LEU A 537 -34.37 -8.84 -12.92
N THR A 538 -35.60 -9.33 -12.74
CA THR A 538 -36.56 -8.82 -11.77
C THR A 538 -36.90 -9.85 -10.70
N GLY A 539 -37.40 -9.40 -9.54
CA GLY A 539 -37.87 -10.31 -8.49
C GLY A 539 -36.74 -10.83 -7.59
N LEU A 540 -35.64 -10.08 -7.49
CA LEU A 540 -34.50 -10.41 -6.66
C LEU A 540 -34.83 -10.11 -5.19
N SER A 541 -34.39 -10.99 -4.29
CA SER A 541 -34.53 -10.83 -2.85
C SER A 541 -33.20 -11.15 -2.18
N VAL A 542 -32.76 -10.30 -1.26
CA VAL A 542 -31.50 -10.45 -0.53
C VAL A 542 -31.72 -10.08 0.94
N LEU A 543 -31.21 -10.89 1.86
CA LEU A 543 -31.29 -10.61 3.29
C LEU A 543 -30.22 -9.59 3.69
N LYS A 544 -30.43 -8.95 4.83
CA LYS A 544 -29.45 -8.06 5.42
C LYS A 544 -28.11 -8.79 5.62
N ASN A 545 -27.03 -8.18 5.12
CA ASN A 545 -25.66 -8.68 5.09
C ASN A 545 -25.42 -9.93 4.22
N ASP A 546 -26.42 -10.39 3.47
CA ASP A 546 -26.22 -11.39 2.42
C ASP A 546 -25.96 -10.69 1.07
N ALA A 547 -25.42 -11.43 0.11
CA ALA A 547 -25.09 -10.93 -1.21
C ALA A 547 -25.61 -11.84 -2.33
N LEU A 548 -25.97 -11.23 -3.46
CA LEU A 548 -26.24 -11.91 -4.73
C LEU A 548 -25.16 -11.52 -5.74
N PHE A 549 -24.74 -12.48 -6.55
CA PHE A 549 -23.63 -12.30 -7.49
C PHE A 549 -24.06 -12.51 -8.93
N PHE A 550 -23.60 -11.62 -9.80
CA PHE A 550 -23.95 -11.59 -11.22
C PHE A 550 -22.71 -11.35 -12.07
N VAL A 551 -22.79 -11.72 -13.34
CA VAL A 551 -21.72 -11.45 -14.32
C VAL A 551 -22.27 -10.91 -15.62
N ILE A 552 -21.50 -10.04 -16.28
CA ILE A 552 -21.75 -9.61 -17.65
C ILE A 552 -20.43 -9.58 -18.43
N ASP A 553 -20.43 -10.19 -19.61
CA ASP A 553 -19.27 -10.15 -20.51
C ASP A 553 -19.38 -8.91 -21.42
N VAL A 554 -18.48 -7.94 -21.23
CA VAL A 554 -18.43 -6.66 -21.96
C VAL A 554 -17.53 -6.81 -23.19
N PRO A 555 -18.04 -6.62 -24.42
CA PRO A 555 -17.23 -6.76 -25.63
C PRO A 555 -16.17 -5.66 -25.79
N ALA A 556 -15.17 -5.86 -26.68
CA ALA A 556 -14.23 -4.83 -27.07
C ALA A 556 -14.90 -3.49 -27.45
N ASN A 557 -14.19 -2.38 -27.18
CA ASN A 557 -14.52 -1.03 -27.65
C ASN A 557 -15.83 -0.41 -27.12
N GLN A 558 -16.37 -0.90 -25.99
CA GLN A 558 -17.44 -0.17 -25.32
C GLN A 558 -16.95 1.17 -24.76
N LYS A 559 -17.85 2.15 -24.72
CA LYS A 559 -17.60 3.50 -24.19
C LYS A 559 -18.30 3.75 -22.87
N ASN A 560 -19.27 2.92 -22.54
CA ASN A 560 -19.92 2.95 -21.24
C ASN A 560 -20.43 1.56 -20.85
N LEU A 561 -20.47 1.33 -19.54
CA LEU A 561 -21.21 0.27 -18.87
C LEU A 561 -22.03 0.93 -17.77
N MET A 562 -23.35 0.71 -17.78
CA MET A 562 -24.29 1.19 -16.77
C MET A 562 -24.94 0.00 -16.09
N ILE A 563 -24.91 -0.02 -14.75
CA ILE A 563 -25.51 -1.07 -13.92
C ILE A 563 -26.49 -0.39 -13.00
N ASP A 564 -27.77 -0.75 -13.12
CA ASP A 564 -28.88 -0.16 -12.37
C ASP A 564 -29.55 -1.22 -11.50
N THR A 565 -29.88 -0.86 -10.25
CA THR A 565 -30.93 -1.54 -9.49
C THR A 565 -32.15 -0.63 -9.32
N TRP A 566 -33.34 -1.21 -9.15
CA TRP A 566 -34.58 -0.47 -8.84
C TRP A 566 -35.71 -1.38 -8.35
N ASN A 567 -36.85 -0.76 -8.02
CA ASN A 567 -38.06 -1.42 -7.53
C ASN A 567 -37.89 -2.17 -6.21
N GLY A 568 -38.99 -2.71 -5.71
CA GLY A 568 -38.99 -3.54 -4.51
C GLY A 568 -39.10 -2.73 -3.22
N SER A 569 -38.85 -3.42 -2.12
CA SER A 569 -38.71 -2.85 -0.78
C SER A 569 -37.32 -3.15 -0.23
N GLY A 570 -36.92 -2.45 0.84
CA GLY A 570 -35.62 -2.61 1.48
C GLY A 570 -34.58 -1.61 0.99
N ASP A 571 -33.32 -1.95 1.19
CA ASP A 571 -32.14 -1.18 0.86
C ASP A 571 -31.05 -2.15 0.36
N VAL A 572 -30.56 -1.96 -0.87
CA VAL A 572 -29.47 -2.77 -1.41
C VAL A 572 -28.33 -1.87 -1.86
N ASP A 573 -27.11 -2.29 -1.57
CA ASP A 573 -25.90 -1.67 -2.05
C ASP A 573 -25.42 -2.40 -3.32
N LEU A 574 -24.84 -1.65 -4.27
CA LEU A 574 -24.40 -2.18 -5.55
C LEU A 574 -22.89 -2.01 -5.71
N TYR A 575 -22.23 -3.08 -6.16
CA TYR A 575 -20.79 -3.13 -6.38
C TYR A 575 -20.48 -3.76 -7.74
N ALA A 576 -19.39 -3.31 -8.36
CA ALA A 576 -18.89 -3.89 -9.61
C ALA A 576 -17.36 -3.96 -9.62
N HIS A 577 -16.81 -5.01 -10.25
CA HIS A 577 -15.38 -5.22 -10.39
C HIS A 577 -15.07 -5.95 -11.71
N TYR A 578 -13.96 -5.59 -12.36
CA TYR A 578 -13.48 -6.25 -13.57
C TYR A 578 -12.67 -7.52 -13.25
N GLY A 579 -12.97 -8.64 -13.90
CA GLY A 579 -12.15 -9.86 -13.85
C GLY A 579 -12.27 -10.73 -12.59
N ARG A 580 -12.81 -10.22 -11.48
CA ARG A 580 -13.07 -10.98 -10.24
C ARG A 580 -14.33 -10.50 -9.51
N VAL A 581 -14.85 -11.34 -8.63
CA VAL A 581 -15.97 -11.01 -7.72
C VAL A 581 -15.55 -9.85 -6.80
N PRO A 582 -16.38 -8.80 -6.63
CA PRO A 582 -16.12 -7.77 -5.62
C PRO A 582 -16.09 -8.36 -4.21
N ASP A 583 -15.13 -7.95 -3.38
CA ASP A 583 -15.23 -8.14 -1.93
C ASP A 583 -15.64 -6.81 -1.27
N ASP A 584 -16.20 -6.88 -0.06
CA ASP A 584 -16.69 -5.70 0.68
C ASP A 584 -15.58 -4.70 1.10
N ILE A 585 -14.34 -4.92 0.65
CA ILE A 585 -13.16 -4.15 1.05
C ILE A 585 -12.59 -3.36 -0.14
N ILE A 586 -12.64 -3.86 -1.38
CA ILE A 586 -12.07 -3.17 -2.55
C ILE A 586 -12.88 -3.41 -3.84
N PRO A 587 -14.09 -2.85 -3.99
CA PRO A 587 -14.75 -2.76 -5.30
C PRO A 587 -14.03 -1.76 -6.22
N ASP A 588 -14.07 -1.99 -7.54
CA ASP A 588 -13.63 -0.96 -8.51
C ASP A 588 -14.64 0.20 -8.53
N TYR A 589 -15.93 -0.14 -8.39
CA TYR A 589 -17.04 0.80 -8.38
C TYR A 589 -18.12 0.37 -7.39
N GLU A 590 -18.73 1.34 -6.73
CA GLU A 590 -19.73 1.13 -5.67
C GLU A 590 -20.82 2.21 -5.71
N CYS A 591 -22.02 1.86 -5.24
CA CYS A 591 -23.14 2.78 -5.01
C CYS A 591 -23.91 2.34 -3.74
N TYR A 592 -24.21 3.33 -2.89
CA TYR A 592 -24.86 3.22 -1.57
C TYR A 592 -26.03 4.22 -1.44
N ALA A 593 -26.77 4.42 -2.53
CA ALA A 593 -27.92 5.29 -2.59
C ALA A 593 -29.12 4.66 -1.88
N TRP A 594 -29.52 5.26 -0.75
CA TRP A 594 -30.68 4.86 0.05
C TRP A 594 -31.85 4.23 -0.75
N GLY A 595 -32.14 2.97 -0.42
CA GLY A 595 -33.20 2.19 -1.02
C GLY A 595 -32.65 1.20 -2.04
N ASN A 596 -33.44 0.85 -3.04
CA ASN A 596 -33.01 -0.15 -4.04
C ASN A 596 -32.52 0.48 -5.34
N ASP A 597 -32.37 1.80 -5.38
CA ASP A 597 -32.14 2.56 -6.61
C ASP A 597 -30.69 2.96 -6.78
N GLU A 598 -29.86 1.94 -6.94
CA GLU A 598 -28.42 2.08 -7.15
C GLU A 598 -28.06 2.24 -8.61
N ASN A 599 -26.97 2.97 -8.85
CA ASN A 599 -26.43 3.16 -10.19
C ASN A 599 -24.90 3.23 -10.19
N ILE A 600 -24.29 2.32 -10.94
CA ILE A 600 -22.87 2.41 -11.33
C ILE A 600 -22.81 2.78 -12.80
N TYR A 601 -22.06 3.85 -13.11
CA TYR A 601 -21.78 4.28 -14.47
C TYR A 601 -20.27 4.33 -14.70
N ILE A 602 -19.79 3.48 -15.59
CA ILE A 602 -18.37 3.31 -15.92
C ILE A 602 -18.14 3.85 -17.33
N GLN A 603 -17.24 4.83 -17.46
CA GLN A 603 -16.79 5.33 -18.76
C GLN A 603 -15.61 4.49 -19.26
N ASN A 604 -15.66 4.08 -20.54
CA ASN A 604 -14.64 3.24 -21.18
C ASN A 604 -14.31 1.95 -20.38
N PRO A 605 -15.28 1.06 -20.14
CA PRO A 605 -15.03 -0.18 -19.40
C PRO A 605 -14.05 -1.10 -20.15
N ASP A 606 -13.23 -1.82 -19.39
CA ASP A 606 -12.38 -2.90 -19.90
C ASP A 606 -13.20 -4.00 -20.61
N GLU A 607 -12.63 -4.53 -21.68
CA GLU A 607 -13.17 -5.71 -22.38
C GLU A 607 -13.01 -6.95 -21.52
N GLY A 608 -14.07 -7.72 -21.34
CA GLY A 608 -14.04 -8.99 -20.63
C GLY A 608 -15.15 -9.11 -19.59
N ARG A 609 -14.96 -10.03 -18.65
CA ARG A 609 -15.98 -10.37 -17.65
C ARG A 609 -15.99 -9.36 -16.51
N TRP A 610 -17.15 -8.75 -16.29
CA TRP A 610 -17.44 -7.91 -15.14
C TRP A 610 -18.29 -8.69 -14.14
N TYR A 611 -17.93 -8.61 -12.87
CA TYR A 611 -18.69 -9.17 -11.78
C TYR A 611 -19.44 -8.05 -11.05
N ILE A 612 -20.68 -8.34 -10.69
CA ILE A 612 -21.61 -7.42 -10.05
C ILE A 612 -22.09 -8.08 -8.77
N MET A 613 -22.06 -7.36 -7.66
CA MET A 613 -22.52 -7.82 -6.36
C MET A 613 -23.61 -6.88 -5.85
N ILE A 614 -24.72 -7.46 -5.40
CA ILE A 614 -25.78 -6.74 -4.69
C ILE A 614 -25.75 -7.22 -3.25
N VAL A 615 -25.57 -6.31 -2.30
CA VAL A 615 -25.57 -6.62 -0.86
C VAL A 615 -26.83 -6.04 -0.22
N GLY A 616 -27.51 -6.81 0.63
CA GLY A 616 -28.63 -6.28 1.40
C GLY A 616 -28.15 -5.42 2.57
N PHE A 617 -28.29 -4.11 2.51
CA PHE A 617 -28.11 -3.25 3.70
C PHE A 617 -29.27 -3.43 4.68
N GLU A 618 -30.47 -3.61 4.13
CA GLU A 618 -31.67 -4.12 4.79
C GLU A 618 -32.20 -5.36 4.05
N ASN A 619 -33.20 -6.02 4.63
CA ASN A 619 -33.88 -7.10 3.92
C ASN A 619 -34.63 -6.52 2.72
N SER A 620 -34.25 -6.95 1.53
CA SER A 620 -34.78 -6.40 0.27
C SER A 620 -35.51 -7.47 -0.53
N ASP A 621 -36.62 -7.07 -1.15
CA ASP A 621 -37.50 -7.96 -1.90
C ASP A 621 -38.04 -7.30 -3.16
N ASN A 622 -38.22 -8.11 -4.21
CA ASN A 622 -38.68 -7.69 -5.54
C ASN A 622 -37.81 -6.59 -6.21
N VAL A 623 -36.50 -6.63 -5.96
CA VAL A 623 -35.50 -5.76 -6.61
C VAL A 623 -35.31 -6.19 -8.07
N SER A 624 -35.00 -5.24 -8.93
CA SER A 624 -34.64 -5.44 -10.32
C SER A 624 -33.20 -4.99 -10.56
N LEU A 625 -32.45 -5.72 -11.38
CA LEU A 625 -31.07 -5.41 -11.78
C LEU A 625 -30.99 -5.38 -13.31
N LYS A 626 -30.24 -4.44 -13.89
CA LYS A 626 -29.91 -4.44 -15.32
C LYS A 626 -28.54 -3.86 -15.54
N ALA A 627 -27.76 -4.51 -16.41
CA ALA A 627 -26.54 -3.95 -16.96
C ALA A 627 -26.75 -3.61 -18.46
N THR A 628 -26.17 -2.50 -18.91
CA THR A 628 -26.24 -2.04 -20.29
C THR A 628 -24.90 -1.46 -20.71
N TYR A 629 -24.34 -1.92 -21.83
CA TYR A 629 -23.13 -1.33 -22.40
C TYR A 629 -23.41 -0.76 -23.80
N SER A 630 -22.58 0.19 -24.23
CA SER A 630 -22.71 0.80 -25.56
C SER A 630 -21.38 1.31 -26.08
N THR A 631 -21.22 1.29 -27.41
CA THR A 631 -20.08 1.88 -28.12
C THR A 631 -20.23 3.39 -28.32
N VAL A 632 -21.36 3.98 -27.91
CA VAL A 632 -21.64 5.41 -28.09
C VAL A 632 -20.94 6.22 -27.00
N ASN A 633 -20.13 7.21 -27.39
CA ASN A 633 -19.53 8.13 -26.42
C ASN A 633 -20.56 9.19 -25.97
N CYS A 634 -21.12 9.02 -24.77
CA CYS A 634 -22.21 9.84 -24.28
C CYS A 634 -21.73 11.14 -23.63
N HIS A 635 -22.28 12.26 -24.08
CA HIS A 635 -21.99 13.59 -23.55
C HIS A 635 -23.26 14.18 -22.96
N TYR A 636 -23.35 14.19 -21.63
CA TYR A 636 -24.54 14.67 -20.93
C TYR A 636 -24.43 16.16 -20.64
N GLN A 637 -25.46 16.90 -21.01
CA GLN A 637 -25.67 18.28 -20.57
C GLN A 637 -26.95 18.34 -19.76
N ILE A 638 -26.80 18.56 -18.45
CA ILE A 638 -27.92 18.62 -17.51
C ILE A 638 -28.19 20.09 -17.16
N THR A 639 -29.44 20.52 -17.23
CA THR A 639 -29.82 21.90 -16.87
C THR A 639 -31.10 21.94 -16.05
N PRO A 640 -31.09 22.61 -14.88
CA PRO A 640 -29.95 23.30 -14.27
C PRO A 640 -29.00 22.35 -13.51
N MET A 641 -27.73 22.74 -13.32
CA MET A 641 -26.78 22.01 -12.44
C MET A 641 -26.94 22.38 -10.94
N GLN A 642 -27.75 23.40 -10.64
CA GLN A 642 -28.18 23.73 -9.30
C GLN A 642 -29.60 24.28 -9.32
N LYS A 643 -30.43 23.87 -8.37
CA LYS A 643 -31.76 24.44 -8.17
C LYS A 643 -31.95 24.91 -6.73
N THR A 644 -32.51 26.11 -6.58
CA THR A 644 -32.99 26.63 -5.28
C THR A 644 -34.51 26.57 -5.21
N MET A 645 -35.02 26.06 -4.09
CA MET A 645 -36.44 25.90 -3.77
C MET A 645 -36.77 26.66 -2.48
N ASP A 646 -37.97 27.23 -2.41
CA ASP A 646 -38.48 27.85 -1.19
C ASP A 646 -38.78 26.79 -0.11
N VAL A 647 -39.04 27.25 1.11
CA VAL A 647 -39.31 26.42 2.31
C VAL A 647 -40.39 25.35 2.08
N SER A 648 -41.42 25.64 1.28
CA SER A 648 -42.50 24.69 0.98
C SER A 648 -42.09 23.52 0.07
N GLY A 649 -40.93 23.63 -0.58
CA GLY A 649 -40.53 22.71 -1.64
C GLY A 649 -41.46 22.81 -2.86
N GLY A 650 -41.69 21.69 -3.52
CA GLY A 650 -42.54 21.60 -4.70
C GLY A 650 -41.98 20.68 -5.79
N THR A 651 -42.60 20.69 -6.96
CA THR A 651 -42.17 19.90 -8.13
C THR A 651 -41.26 20.72 -9.03
N ASP A 652 -40.19 20.10 -9.52
CA ASP A 652 -39.31 20.69 -10.52
C ASP A 652 -38.73 19.64 -11.48
N TYR A 653 -37.92 20.10 -12.45
CA TYR A 653 -37.45 19.30 -13.57
C TYR A 653 -35.97 19.55 -13.88
N LEU A 654 -35.24 18.49 -14.20
CA LEU A 654 -33.92 18.55 -14.84
C LEU A 654 -34.08 18.23 -16.32
N ASN A 655 -33.61 19.11 -17.21
CA ASN A 655 -33.55 18.83 -18.63
C ASN A 655 -32.24 18.12 -18.97
N ILE A 656 -32.33 17.11 -19.82
CA ILE A 656 -31.22 16.24 -20.21
C ILE A 656 -31.06 16.34 -21.72
N VAL A 657 -29.93 16.87 -22.15
CA VAL A 657 -29.51 16.87 -23.55
C VAL A 657 -28.33 15.92 -23.66
N VAL A 658 -28.44 14.95 -24.57
CA VAL A 658 -27.42 13.95 -24.84
C VAL A 658 -27.42 13.59 -26.31
N ASN A 659 -26.28 13.18 -26.84
CA ASN A 659 -26.21 12.65 -28.20
C ASN A 659 -27.06 11.37 -28.36
N GLU A 660 -27.52 11.13 -29.58
CA GLU A 660 -28.35 9.98 -29.93
C GLU A 660 -27.65 8.66 -29.55
N GLY A 661 -28.41 7.70 -29.00
CA GLY A 661 -27.87 6.41 -28.59
C GLY A 661 -27.57 6.24 -27.09
N CYS A 662 -27.77 7.29 -26.29
CA CYS A 662 -27.41 7.29 -24.87
C CYS A 662 -28.62 7.10 -23.96
N SER A 663 -28.53 6.14 -23.04
CA SER A 663 -29.45 6.01 -21.91
C SER A 663 -28.92 6.78 -20.69
N TRP A 664 -29.83 7.24 -19.85
CA TRP A 664 -29.49 7.87 -18.58
C TRP A 664 -30.45 7.40 -17.49
N THR A 665 -29.91 7.34 -16.27
CA THR A 665 -30.66 7.11 -15.03
C THR A 665 -30.37 8.28 -14.09
N ALA A 666 -31.41 8.76 -13.42
CA ALA A 666 -31.30 9.73 -12.34
C ALA A 666 -31.41 9.03 -10.98
N ILE A 667 -30.49 9.34 -10.07
CA ILE A 667 -30.52 8.90 -8.68
C ILE A 667 -30.61 10.11 -7.77
N LYS A 668 -31.21 9.91 -6.59
CA LYS A 668 -31.32 10.92 -5.55
C LYS A 668 -30.42 10.55 -4.38
N HIS A 669 -29.94 11.56 -3.68
CA HIS A 669 -29.31 11.38 -2.38
C HIS A 669 -30.22 11.98 -1.31
N GLY A 670 -30.43 11.24 -0.23
CA GLY A 670 -31.26 11.61 0.92
C GLY A 670 -32.77 11.45 0.76
N THR A 671 -33.48 11.78 1.84
CA THR A 671 -34.87 11.34 2.08
C THR A 671 -35.94 12.38 1.74
N TRP A 672 -35.56 13.62 1.46
CA TRP A 672 -36.50 14.74 1.25
C TRP A 672 -36.65 15.18 -0.22
N ILE A 673 -35.89 14.58 -1.13
CA ILE A 673 -36.10 14.65 -2.58
C ILE A 673 -36.73 13.34 -3.02
N GLU A 674 -37.70 13.39 -3.92
CA GLU A 674 -38.30 12.20 -4.52
C GLU A 674 -38.33 12.35 -6.04
N ILE A 675 -37.76 11.39 -6.76
CA ILE A 675 -37.79 11.39 -8.23
C ILE A 675 -39.09 10.69 -8.67
N ASP A 676 -39.78 11.26 -9.63
CA ASP A 676 -40.89 10.57 -10.28
C ASP A 676 -40.36 9.42 -11.13
N GLU A 677 -40.65 8.20 -10.70
CA GLU A 677 -40.26 6.94 -11.35
C GLU A 677 -40.52 6.93 -12.87
N SER A 678 -41.63 7.55 -13.31
CA SER A 678 -41.98 7.57 -14.74
C SER A 678 -41.01 8.38 -15.60
N THR A 679 -40.15 9.19 -14.98
CA THR A 679 -39.18 10.08 -15.63
C THR A 679 -37.74 9.84 -15.17
N ARG A 680 -37.51 8.88 -14.27
CA ARG A 680 -36.19 8.60 -13.69
C ARG A 680 -35.17 8.13 -14.71
N ARG A 681 -35.63 7.43 -15.74
CA ARG A 681 -34.80 6.80 -16.78
C ARG A 681 -35.27 7.23 -18.15
N GLY A 682 -34.35 7.38 -19.08
CA GLY A 682 -34.68 7.74 -20.46
C GLY A 682 -33.58 7.38 -21.45
N PHE A 683 -33.89 7.60 -22.72
CA PHE A 683 -32.99 7.37 -23.85
C PHE A 683 -33.04 8.57 -24.78
N GLY A 684 -31.86 9.08 -25.16
CA GLY A 684 -31.72 10.35 -25.86
C GLY A 684 -32.14 11.54 -24.98
N ASN A 685 -32.51 12.65 -25.62
CA ASN A 685 -32.94 13.85 -24.89
C ASN A 685 -34.21 13.59 -24.07
N GLY A 686 -34.29 14.17 -22.88
CA GLY A 686 -35.48 14.06 -22.04
C GLY A 686 -35.41 14.93 -20.79
N TYR A 687 -36.15 14.54 -19.76
CA TYR A 687 -36.19 15.26 -18.49
C TYR A 687 -36.46 14.31 -17.33
N VAL A 688 -36.02 14.71 -16.15
CA VAL A 688 -36.33 14.07 -14.86
C VAL A 688 -37.21 15.00 -14.07
N ARG A 689 -38.39 14.54 -13.66
CA ARG A 689 -39.27 15.25 -12.72
C ARG A 689 -38.97 14.79 -11.30
N TYR A 690 -38.83 15.73 -10.38
CA TYR A 690 -38.64 15.43 -8.97
C TYR A 690 -39.48 16.35 -8.08
N THR A 691 -39.71 15.93 -6.84
CA THR A 691 -40.39 16.71 -5.82
C THR A 691 -39.52 16.88 -4.59
N VAL A 692 -39.59 18.05 -3.99
CA VAL A 692 -38.89 18.41 -2.76
C VAL A 692 -39.93 18.60 -1.66
N THR A 693 -39.78 17.92 -0.52
CA THR A 693 -40.69 18.07 0.63
C THR A 693 -40.44 19.39 1.36
N THR A 694 -41.39 19.83 2.19
CA THR A 694 -41.22 21.05 3.02
C THR A 694 -40.01 20.94 3.94
N ASN A 695 -39.23 22.02 4.07
CA ASN A 695 -38.19 22.14 5.09
C ASN A 695 -38.76 22.82 6.32
N GLU A 696 -38.86 22.11 7.44
CA GLU A 696 -39.34 22.67 8.71
C GLU A 696 -38.20 23.21 9.60
N SER A 697 -36.94 22.99 9.19
CA SER A 697 -35.76 23.51 9.89
C SER A 697 -35.59 25.01 9.66
N GLU A 698 -35.00 25.69 10.65
CA GLU A 698 -34.63 27.11 10.57
C GLU A 698 -33.56 27.38 9.50
N SER A 699 -32.70 26.40 9.23
CA SER A 699 -31.55 26.57 8.32
C SER A 699 -31.79 26.04 6.90
N ILE A 700 -31.01 26.55 5.94
CA ILE A 700 -30.96 26.02 4.57
C ILE A 700 -30.49 24.57 4.62
N ARG A 701 -31.12 23.69 3.82
CA ARG A 701 -30.63 22.33 3.61
C ARG A 701 -30.28 22.09 2.15
N THR A 702 -29.27 21.25 1.90
CA THR A 702 -28.87 20.86 0.55
C THR A 702 -28.77 19.36 0.41
N ASN A 703 -29.04 18.88 -0.81
CA ASN A 703 -28.79 17.51 -1.20
C ASN A 703 -28.47 17.44 -2.68
N ASN A 704 -28.12 16.25 -3.17
CA ASN A 704 -27.70 16.07 -4.54
C ASN A 704 -28.61 15.10 -5.30
N LEU A 705 -28.82 15.39 -6.57
CA LEU A 705 -29.25 14.44 -7.58
C LEU A 705 -28.04 14.10 -8.44
N ARG A 706 -28.02 12.91 -9.03
CA ARG A 706 -27.02 12.53 -10.03
C ARG A 706 -27.73 11.98 -11.26
N VAL A 707 -27.30 12.42 -12.44
CA VAL A 707 -27.77 11.89 -13.72
C VAL A 707 -26.55 11.44 -14.51
N ALA A 708 -26.44 10.14 -14.77
CA ALA A 708 -25.21 9.52 -15.28
C ALA A 708 -23.98 9.90 -14.42
N ASP A 709 -23.07 10.73 -14.90
CA ASP A 709 -21.88 11.20 -14.17
C ASP A 709 -21.99 12.65 -13.66
N GLN A 710 -23.10 13.33 -13.92
CA GLN A 710 -23.28 14.74 -13.56
C GLN A 710 -24.00 14.85 -12.21
N TRP A 711 -23.38 15.58 -11.28
CA TRP A 711 -23.95 15.90 -9.98
C TRP A 711 -24.69 17.24 -10.00
N ILE A 712 -25.88 17.29 -9.42
CA ILE A 712 -26.78 18.43 -9.41
C ILE A 712 -27.12 18.77 -7.96
N SER A 713 -26.90 20.02 -7.55
CA SER A 713 -27.25 20.49 -6.22
C SER A 713 -28.72 20.93 -6.14
N VAL A 714 -29.45 20.42 -5.17
CA VAL A 714 -30.77 20.93 -4.79
C VAL A 714 -30.65 21.62 -3.44
N VAL A 715 -30.95 22.91 -3.43
CA VAL A 715 -30.87 23.80 -2.28
C VAL A 715 -32.30 24.16 -1.87
N GLN A 716 -32.61 24.06 -0.58
CA GLN A 716 -33.91 24.45 -0.06
C GLN A 716 -33.76 25.40 1.12
N SER A 717 -34.46 26.53 1.06
CA SER A 717 -34.50 27.51 2.14
C SER A 717 -35.02 26.91 3.45
N GLY A 718 -34.54 27.42 4.58
CA GLY A 718 -35.11 27.17 5.90
C GLY A 718 -36.33 28.05 6.19
N THR A 719 -36.92 27.91 7.37
CA THR A 719 -38.00 28.78 7.85
C THR A 719 -37.48 30.18 8.22
N GLU A 720 -36.23 30.28 8.65
CA GLU A 720 -35.59 31.55 9.07
C GLU A 720 -34.45 31.96 8.10
N GLN A 721 -33.56 31.02 7.73
CA GLN A 721 -32.51 31.27 6.75
C GLN A 721 -33.04 31.09 5.32
N LEU A 722 -33.58 32.18 4.75
CA LEU A 722 -34.10 32.19 3.38
C LEU A 722 -33.00 32.25 2.31
N SER A 723 -31.84 32.80 2.67
CA SER A 723 -30.64 32.95 1.82
C SER A 723 -29.37 32.94 2.68
N PRO A 724 -28.17 32.72 2.10
CA PRO A 724 -26.91 32.81 2.82
C PRO A 724 -26.74 34.16 3.51
N ILE A 725 -26.22 34.13 4.73
CA ILE A 725 -25.97 35.32 5.54
C ILE A 725 -24.77 36.06 4.95
N VAL A 726 -24.92 37.34 4.65
CA VAL A 726 -23.83 38.16 4.07
C VAL A 726 -22.80 38.47 5.16
N LEU A 727 -21.56 38.04 4.92
CA LEU A 727 -20.44 38.36 5.79
C LEU A 727 -19.93 39.77 5.53
N THR A 728 -19.50 40.43 6.60
CA THR A 728 -18.80 41.72 6.53
C THR A 728 -17.29 41.48 6.63
N PRO A 729 -16.47 41.97 5.68
CA PRO A 729 -15.02 41.77 5.72
C PRO A 729 -14.39 42.27 7.03
N ASN A 730 -13.40 41.55 7.54
CA ASN A 730 -12.66 41.87 8.77
C ASN A 730 -13.51 41.90 10.05
N MET A 731 -14.76 41.40 10.02
CA MET A 731 -15.63 41.35 11.19
C MET A 731 -15.95 39.88 11.54
N PRO A 732 -15.39 39.34 12.64
CA PRO A 732 -15.75 37.99 13.09
C PRO A 732 -17.21 37.96 13.58
N ILE A 733 -17.87 36.84 13.34
CA ILE A 733 -19.22 36.54 13.84
C ILE A 733 -19.19 35.26 14.68
N THR A 734 -19.95 35.25 15.78
CA THR A 734 -20.16 34.03 16.56
C THR A 734 -21.17 33.13 15.88
N ILE A 735 -20.83 31.85 15.75
CA ILE A 735 -21.66 30.81 15.14
C ILE A 735 -21.81 29.64 16.13
N ALA A 736 -22.95 28.95 16.05
CA ALA A 736 -23.30 27.80 16.89
C ALA A 736 -24.40 26.99 16.18
N GLY A 737 -24.45 25.68 16.39
CA GLY A 737 -25.45 24.79 15.79
C GLY A 737 -25.38 23.37 16.32
N ASP A 738 -26.46 22.60 16.10
CA ASP A 738 -26.53 21.19 16.49
C ASP A 738 -25.87 20.29 15.42
N GLU A 739 -25.61 19.02 15.77
CA GLU A 739 -25.13 17.99 14.84
C GLU A 739 -26.02 17.90 13.59
N GLY A 740 -25.39 17.87 12.41
CA GLY A 740 -26.04 17.81 11.10
C GLY A 740 -26.66 19.12 10.62
N THR A 741 -26.56 20.21 11.39
CA THR A 741 -27.03 21.53 10.92
C THR A 741 -26.12 22.09 9.83
N LEU A 742 -26.73 22.76 8.84
CA LEU A 742 -26.03 23.45 7.77
C LEU A 742 -26.29 24.95 7.85
N GLN A 743 -25.26 25.77 7.96
CA GLN A 743 -25.38 27.23 7.98
C GLN A 743 -24.64 27.84 6.80
N TYR A 744 -25.36 28.62 6.00
CA TYR A 744 -24.77 29.23 4.81
C TYR A 744 -24.46 30.71 4.98
N TYR A 745 -23.27 31.08 4.52
CA TYR A 745 -22.81 32.46 4.49
C TYR A 745 -22.35 32.81 3.08
N GLN A 746 -22.26 34.10 2.77
CA GLN A 746 -21.75 34.55 1.47
C GLN A 746 -20.97 35.84 1.57
N ILE A 747 -20.08 36.03 0.60
CA ILE A 747 -19.38 37.28 0.37
C ILE A 747 -19.25 37.55 -1.13
N ASN A 748 -19.49 38.80 -1.54
CA ASN A 748 -19.30 39.20 -2.93
C ASN A 748 -17.94 39.86 -3.11
N ILE A 749 -17.12 39.29 -3.98
CA ILE A 749 -15.78 39.75 -4.31
C ILE A 749 -15.84 40.66 -5.54
N PRO A 750 -15.46 41.95 -5.43
CA PRO A 750 -15.66 42.94 -6.49
C PRO A 750 -14.56 42.94 -7.56
N GLU A 751 -13.37 42.45 -7.23
CA GLU A 751 -12.20 42.35 -8.11
C GLU A 751 -11.37 41.13 -7.70
N GLU A 752 -10.56 40.60 -8.61
CA GLU A 752 -9.65 39.49 -8.29
C GLU A 752 -8.73 39.89 -7.14
N THR A 753 -8.73 39.11 -6.07
CA THR A 753 -8.06 39.46 -4.82
C THR A 753 -7.70 38.22 -4.01
N HIS A 754 -6.88 38.41 -2.98
CA HIS A 754 -6.65 37.40 -1.97
C HIS A 754 -7.84 37.37 -1.01
N LEU A 755 -8.42 36.20 -0.79
CA LEU A 755 -9.59 35.96 0.06
C LEU A 755 -9.25 34.90 1.10
N SER A 756 -9.52 35.18 2.37
CA SER A 756 -9.37 34.20 3.45
C SER A 756 -10.63 34.07 4.28
N PHE A 757 -10.93 32.82 4.64
CA PHE A 757 -11.95 32.45 5.61
C PHE A 757 -11.27 31.77 6.77
N MET A 758 -11.60 32.17 7.99
CA MET A 758 -11.04 31.62 9.22
C MET A 758 -12.16 31.35 10.20
N MET A 759 -12.18 30.15 10.74
CA MET A 759 -12.96 29.75 11.89
C MET A 759 -12.03 29.52 13.07
N SER A 760 -12.44 29.95 14.27
CA SER A 760 -11.64 29.73 15.47
C SER A 760 -12.45 29.67 16.76
N GLY A 761 -11.94 28.93 17.74
CA GLY A 761 -12.45 28.88 19.11
C GLY A 761 -13.77 28.12 19.28
N GLY A 762 -14.39 28.29 20.44
CA GLY A 762 -15.64 27.63 20.79
C GLY A 762 -15.46 26.19 21.28
N THR A 763 -16.54 25.41 21.22
CA THR A 763 -16.62 23.98 21.55
C THR A 763 -17.32 23.22 20.43
N GLY A 764 -17.15 21.89 20.38
CA GLY A 764 -17.73 21.06 19.32
C GLY A 764 -16.84 20.92 18.08
N ASP A 765 -17.46 20.48 16.99
CA ASP A 765 -16.80 20.25 15.70
C ASP A 765 -17.70 20.74 14.56
N CYS A 766 -17.21 21.70 13.77
CA CYS A 766 -17.90 22.19 12.59
C CYS A 766 -16.95 22.45 11.44
N ASP A 767 -17.40 22.04 10.25
CA ASP A 767 -16.60 21.94 9.04
C ASP A 767 -16.97 23.04 8.04
N LEU A 768 -15.96 23.56 7.34
CA LEU A 768 -16.00 24.67 6.41
C LEU A 768 -15.94 24.19 4.96
N TYR A 769 -16.97 24.51 4.18
CA TYR A 769 -17.00 24.22 2.74
C TYR A 769 -17.26 25.50 1.97
N ILE A 770 -16.54 25.70 0.88
CA ILE A 770 -16.56 26.95 0.12
C ILE A 770 -16.72 26.65 -1.36
N ARG A 771 -17.54 27.45 -2.03
CA ARG A 771 -17.78 27.32 -3.47
C ARG A 771 -18.10 28.67 -4.11
N HIS A 772 -17.57 28.90 -5.32
CA HIS A 772 -17.79 30.11 -6.12
C HIS A 772 -19.07 29.98 -6.95
N GLU A 773 -19.93 31.02 -6.91
CA GLU A 773 -21.19 31.16 -7.66
C GLU A 773 -22.24 30.06 -7.44
N ALA A 774 -22.01 29.13 -6.52
CA ALA A 774 -22.88 27.99 -6.25
C ALA A 774 -22.82 27.57 -4.77
N TYR A 775 -23.86 26.90 -4.29
CA TYR A 775 -23.91 26.41 -2.92
C TYR A 775 -23.01 25.19 -2.79
N PRO A 776 -22.16 25.13 -1.74
CA PRO A 776 -21.49 23.90 -1.37
C PRO A 776 -22.51 22.86 -0.89
N THR A 777 -22.23 21.59 -1.18
CA THR A 777 -22.81 20.43 -0.52
C THR A 777 -21.67 19.56 0.00
N TYR A 778 -22.00 18.55 0.81
CA TYR A 778 -21.03 17.58 1.30
C TYR A 778 -20.30 16.79 0.18
N ARG A 779 -20.83 16.79 -1.06
CA ARG A 779 -20.21 16.16 -2.25
C ARG A 779 -19.68 17.17 -3.27
N ILE A 780 -20.17 18.40 -3.27
CA ILE A 780 -19.85 19.39 -4.31
C ILE A 780 -19.39 20.68 -3.67
N TYR A 781 -18.09 20.94 -3.68
CA TYR A 781 -17.43 22.11 -3.12
C TYR A 781 -16.14 22.41 -3.92
N ASP A 782 -15.64 23.65 -3.82
CA ASP A 782 -14.36 24.02 -4.44
C ASP A 782 -13.22 23.90 -3.44
N PHE A 783 -13.46 24.31 -2.18
CA PHE A 783 -12.49 24.25 -1.10
C PHE A 783 -13.14 23.73 0.18
N ARG A 784 -12.39 22.90 0.91
CA ARG A 784 -12.70 22.42 2.25
C ARG A 784 -11.37 22.09 2.95
N PRO A 785 -11.10 22.62 4.15
CA PRO A 785 -9.98 22.17 4.96
C PRO A 785 -10.32 20.85 5.66
N TYR A 786 -9.35 19.97 5.85
CA TYR A 786 -9.56 18.66 6.50
C TYR A 786 -9.00 18.67 7.92
N PHE A 787 -9.41 19.65 8.73
CA PHE A 787 -9.00 19.76 10.13
C PHE A 787 -10.09 19.19 11.04
N PHE A 788 -9.70 18.89 12.29
CA PHE A 788 -10.64 18.43 13.32
C PHE A 788 -10.97 19.60 14.25
N GLY A 789 -12.23 19.75 14.64
CA GLY A 789 -12.69 20.84 15.49
C GLY A 789 -12.95 22.12 14.70
N ASN A 790 -13.37 23.17 15.41
CA ASN A 790 -13.82 24.42 14.79
C ASN A 790 -12.70 25.30 14.17
N ASP A 791 -11.43 24.99 14.42
CA ASP A 791 -10.28 25.81 14.00
C ASP A 791 -9.91 25.47 12.55
N GLU A 792 -10.60 26.09 11.61
CA GLU A 792 -10.47 25.82 10.18
C GLU A 792 -10.15 27.07 9.38
N SER A 793 -9.36 26.96 8.32
CA SER A 793 -9.09 28.10 7.46
C SER A 793 -8.91 27.70 5.99
N VAL A 794 -9.31 28.60 5.10
CA VAL A 794 -9.11 28.49 3.66
C VAL A 794 -8.59 29.83 3.16
N ILE A 795 -7.51 29.78 2.38
CA ILE A 795 -6.89 30.93 1.72
C ILE A 795 -6.97 30.73 0.21
N ILE A 796 -7.36 31.78 -0.51
CA ILE A 796 -7.57 31.79 -1.96
C ILE A 796 -6.86 33.03 -2.53
N ASP A 797 -5.68 32.86 -3.11
CA ASP A 797 -4.83 33.97 -3.55
C ASP A 797 -5.38 34.77 -4.74
N ASN A 798 -6.12 34.09 -5.64
CA ASN A 798 -6.69 34.66 -6.85
C ASN A 798 -8.20 34.41 -6.90
N ALA A 799 -8.92 34.83 -5.86
CA ALA A 799 -10.36 34.66 -5.79
C ALA A 799 -11.02 35.43 -6.93
N SER A 800 -11.69 34.71 -7.83
CA SER A 800 -12.43 35.29 -8.95
C SER A 800 -13.53 36.23 -8.48
N ILE A 801 -13.82 37.25 -9.30
CA ILE A 801 -14.95 38.16 -9.11
C ILE A 801 -16.23 37.34 -9.01
N GLY A 802 -17.08 37.69 -8.05
CA GLY A 802 -18.38 37.02 -7.88
C GLY A 802 -18.71 36.69 -6.43
N THR A 803 -19.80 35.95 -6.27
CA THR A 803 -20.28 35.52 -4.96
C THR A 803 -19.59 34.22 -4.55
N TRP A 804 -18.94 34.24 -3.40
CA TRP A 804 -18.39 33.07 -2.73
C TRP A 804 -19.35 32.66 -1.62
N ILE A 805 -19.79 31.41 -1.64
CA ILE A 805 -20.73 30.84 -0.68
C ILE A 805 -19.97 29.88 0.23
N VAL A 806 -20.19 30.04 1.53
CA VAL A 806 -19.61 29.24 2.61
C VAL A 806 -20.72 28.43 3.24
N MET A 807 -20.47 27.16 3.50
CA MET A 807 -21.34 26.26 4.24
C MET A 807 -20.56 25.78 5.47
N ILE A 808 -21.16 25.99 6.64
CA ILE A 808 -20.71 25.41 7.90
C ILE A 808 -21.57 24.19 8.19
N HIS A 809 -20.94 23.05 8.39
CA HIS A 809 -21.62 21.80 8.75
C HIS A 809 -21.24 21.41 10.18
N GLY A 810 -22.23 21.31 11.08
CA GLY A 810 -21.99 20.82 12.44
C GLY A 810 -21.74 19.31 12.42
N SER A 811 -20.48 18.88 12.47
CA SER A 811 -20.10 17.46 12.59
C SER A 811 -20.47 16.91 13.98
N THR A 812 -20.49 17.77 14.99
CA THR A 812 -21.19 17.57 16.27
C THR A 812 -21.88 18.87 16.67
N ASP A 813 -22.64 18.88 17.78
CA ASP A 813 -23.09 20.12 18.41
C ASP A 813 -21.89 21.05 18.65
N PHE A 814 -21.98 22.31 18.22
CA PHE A 814 -20.92 23.31 18.34
C PHE A 814 -21.45 24.66 18.83
N ALA A 815 -20.64 25.37 19.62
CA ALA A 815 -21.02 26.65 20.20
C ALA A 815 -19.82 27.59 20.34
N ASP A 816 -20.10 28.90 20.28
CA ASP A 816 -19.16 30.00 20.47
C ASP A 816 -17.98 30.07 19.46
N ALA A 817 -18.04 29.32 18.37
CA ALA A 817 -17.05 29.38 17.29
C ALA A 817 -17.13 30.74 16.55
N GLN A 818 -16.00 31.24 16.06
CA GLN A 818 -15.89 32.54 15.41
C GLN A 818 -15.57 32.36 13.93
N LEU A 819 -16.45 32.80 13.02
CA LEU A 819 -16.21 32.84 11.58
C LEU A 819 -15.83 34.26 11.15
N GLN A 820 -14.72 34.42 10.45
CA GLN A 820 -14.24 35.68 9.87
C GLN A 820 -13.86 35.49 8.40
N VAL A 821 -14.13 36.51 7.59
CA VAL A 821 -13.66 36.58 6.20
C VAL A 821 -12.89 37.88 5.97
N ASN A 822 -11.79 37.81 5.21
CA ASN A 822 -10.99 38.96 4.82
C ASN A 822 -10.70 38.93 3.32
N TYR A 823 -10.67 40.09 2.67
CA TYR A 823 -10.17 40.21 1.29
C TYR A 823 -9.51 41.56 1.04
N GLY A 824 -8.49 41.63 0.18
CA GLY A 824 -7.80 42.87 -0.17
C GLY A 824 -6.36 42.69 -0.66
N ASN A 825 -5.70 43.82 -0.97
CA ASN A 825 -4.32 43.85 -1.48
C ASN A 825 -3.27 43.76 -0.34
N ASN A 826 -2.19 43.01 -0.60
CA ASN A 826 -1.11 42.54 0.29
C ASN A 826 -0.47 43.52 1.31
N ASN A 827 -0.80 44.82 1.32
CA ASN A 827 -0.21 45.81 2.23
C ASN A 827 -1.00 46.03 3.54
N GLU A 828 -2.27 45.65 3.60
CA GLU A 828 -3.06 45.74 4.86
C GLU A 828 -2.88 44.48 5.75
N ASN A 829 -2.48 43.34 5.17
CA ASN A 829 -2.28 42.09 5.89
C ASN A 829 -1.09 42.10 6.86
N LEU A 830 -0.04 42.88 6.60
CA LEU A 830 1.07 43.03 7.56
C LEU A 830 0.60 43.80 8.82
N ALA A 831 -0.31 44.77 8.66
CA ALA A 831 -0.86 45.54 9.78
C ALA A 831 -1.88 44.73 10.61
N ASN A 832 -2.60 43.80 9.98
CA ASN A 832 -3.53 42.90 10.65
C ASN A 832 -2.80 41.75 11.36
N LEU A 833 -1.75 41.17 10.77
CA LEU A 833 -0.90 40.17 11.43
C LEU A 833 -0.24 40.72 12.70
N ILE A 834 0.26 41.97 12.65
CA ILE A 834 0.82 42.69 13.82
C ILE A 834 -0.25 42.94 14.90
N ARG A 835 -1.51 43.20 14.53
CA ARG A 835 -2.62 43.39 15.50
C ARG A 835 -3.04 42.09 16.18
N VAL A 836 -3.05 40.97 15.46
CA VAL A 836 -3.37 39.64 16.01
C VAL A 836 -2.28 39.19 16.99
N LEU A 837 -1.01 39.40 16.67
CA LEU A 837 0.12 39.10 17.57
C LEU A 837 0.15 40.00 18.82
N GLN A 838 -0.30 41.25 18.74
CA GLN A 838 -0.42 42.17 19.89
C GLN A 838 -1.57 41.79 20.84
N ALA A 839 -2.67 41.24 20.29
CA ALA A 839 -3.82 40.81 21.08
C ALA A 839 -3.57 39.49 21.84
N LEU A 840 -2.75 38.59 21.28
CA LEU A 840 -2.44 37.30 21.89
C LEU A 840 -1.30 37.35 22.94
N SER A 841 -0.42 38.36 22.92
CA SER A 841 0.79 38.40 23.77
C SER A 841 0.81 39.46 24.88
N GLY A 842 -0.03 40.49 24.84
CA GLY A 842 -0.11 41.53 25.88
C GLY A 842 1.08 42.51 25.96
N ILE A 843 2.02 42.49 24.99
CA ILE A 843 3.23 43.34 25.00
C ILE A 843 3.14 44.44 23.92
N LYS A 844 3.57 45.67 24.24
CA LYS A 844 3.68 46.78 23.27
C LYS A 844 4.99 46.67 22.48
N ILE A 845 4.89 46.42 21.18
CA ILE A 845 6.01 46.41 20.23
C ILE A 845 5.99 47.72 19.43
N SER A 846 7.12 48.43 19.33
CA SER A 846 7.27 49.62 18.46
C SER A 846 8.24 49.37 17.31
N ALA A 847 7.85 49.77 16.10
CA ALA A 847 8.59 49.54 14.86
C ALA A 847 9.88 50.38 14.75
N MET A 848 11.01 49.84 15.17
CA MET A 848 12.35 50.24 14.72
C MET A 848 13.29 49.03 14.77
N ASP A 849 13.03 48.02 13.94
CA ASP A 849 14.10 47.20 13.36
C ASP A 849 13.60 46.63 12.03
N SER A 850 14.22 47.07 10.95
CA SER A 850 13.80 46.80 9.58
C SER A 850 15.00 46.31 8.76
N ASN A 851 14.87 45.16 8.11
CA ASN A 851 15.74 44.76 7.00
C ASN A 851 15.09 45.12 5.64
N SER A 852 15.85 45.00 4.55
CA SER A 852 15.61 45.68 3.26
C SER A 852 14.37 45.24 2.47
N ASN A 853 13.60 44.25 2.92
CA ASN A 853 12.39 43.77 2.25
C ASN A 853 11.11 43.95 3.09
N GLY A 854 11.17 44.57 4.27
CA GLY A 854 9.99 45.08 4.98
C GLY A 854 8.99 44.04 5.51
N ARG A 855 9.41 42.81 5.84
CA ARG A 855 8.57 41.81 6.55
C ARG A 855 9.28 41.30 7.81
N ILE A 856 8.49 41.03 8.87
CA ILE A 856 8.84 40.24 10.06
C ILE A 856 7.94 39.01 10.01
N ASP A 857 8.49 37.79 10.07
CA ASP A 857 7.73 36.53 10.12
C ASP A 857 7.52 36.05 11.58
N ILE A 858 6.52 35.20 11.83
CA ILE A 858 6.22 34.56 13.12
C ILE A 858 7.43 33.77 13.65
N GLY A 859 8.23 33.17 12.76
CA GLY A 859 9.50 32.52 13.13
C GLY A 859 10.55 33.49 13.69
N ASP A 860 10.65 34.70 13.12
CA ASP A 860 11.55 35.75 13.62
C ASP A 860 11.05 36.35 14.95
N ALA A 861 9.74 36.47 15.13
CA ALA A 861 9.13 36.90 16.39
C ALA A 861 9.37 35.88 17.53
N ILE A 862 9.35 34.58 17.22
CA ILE A 862 9.66 33.50 18.16
C ILE A 862 11.16 33.42 18.45
N MET A 863 12.03 33.71 17.49
CA MET A 863 13.48 33.81 17.73
C MET A 863 13.86 34.98 18.66
N ILE A 864 13.21 36.15 18.53
CA ILE A 864 13.44 37.27 19.45
C ILE A 864 12.97 36.91 20.87
N LEU A 865 11.83 36.22 21.02
CA LEU A 865 11.29 35.74 22.31
C LEU A 865 12.18 34.69 22.99
N ASN A 866 12.88 33.85 22.22
CA ASN A 866 13.78 32.83 22.77
C ASN A 866 15.20 33.36 23.05
N SER A 867 15.56 34.54 22.54
CA SER A 867 16.91 35.09 22.67
C SER A 867 17.15 35.96 23.91
N GLU A 868 16.12 36.32 24.68
CA GLU A 868 16.25 37.14 25.92
C GLU A 868 15.96 36.38 27.24
N VAL A 869 15.80 35.04 27.23
CA VAL A 869 15.47 34.28 28.45
C VAL A 869 16.70 33.75 29.21
N ASP A 870 17.90 33.77 28.63
CA ASP A 870 19.14 33.39 29.34
C ASP A 870 20.08 34.60 29.51
N GLU A 871 19.76 35.43 30.52
CA GLU A 871 20.69 36.05 31.48
C GLU A 871 20.02 37.28 32.11
N GLN A 872 19.43 37.15 33.31
CA GLN A 872 19.71 38.05 34.44
C GLN A 872 19.36 37.39 35.80
N PRO A 873 20.24 37.51 36.82
CA PRO A 873 20.07 36.94 38.16
C PRO A 873 19.11 37.78 39.03
N PRO A 874 18.63 37.23 40.16
CA PRO A 874 17.54 37.83 40.93
C PRO A 874 17.94 39.12 41.64
N ASN A 875 17.05 40.11 41.61
CA ASN A 875 16.75 41.04 42.72
C ASN A 875 15.41 41.73 42.54
#